data_AF-A0A7S2UK59-F1
#
_entry.id   AF-A0A7S2UK59-F1
#
_cell.length_a   1.000
_cell.length_b   1.000
_cell.length_c   1.000
_cell.angle_alpha   90.00
_cell.angle_beta   90.00
_cell.angle_gamma   90.00
#
_symmetry.space_group_name_H-M   'P 1'
#
loop_
_entity.id
_entity.type
_entity.pdbx_description
1 polymer ?
#
loop_
_entity_poly.entity_id
_entity_poly.type
_entity_poly.pdbx_seq_one_letter_code
_entity_poly.pdbx_strand_id
1 'polypeptide(L)'
;MESGDQETNVKDDDSLANSTEDGGSVKVNTSDKLLQDKNKKTPNVSAPSMSLHNAESLPLRERLAIARHVCTPSRVEGLVVPICTKLGNLCHKLEDSVRSLDSLHEKKATRIQVVQIQARDRIVDNFKLLVGDLQDEILLLEDVLKVGLISLNEQIIERLLAVVIYPILLQPLLLYSKGFHAQSRRAANESSSSVNTTTDSSSLNSAGVPAIFSNPFSVESLLNSLERSGLMGDDDDVNTTTSSSKQSDDSDAALESAPAKTALFGLTAMFQFISNQPLLRLIVTALFHPLSPESKGGRMIRTKPDVAFMRADGKAHVRVEPKVILGSNLGDMFDLQAREAYNFGRLTGDELEEGTTPQAEIERSDEPPKMGDETCVFVLSPALAEILVGEHSGTRPNPYREVILSALAGTNGMTALHAVAVMAISAIVSPIEGGFASDVIFGVGVAIDDDTPDADGDTPIEVDTKSNGKKKRFRTKMFKKGDTSKMIPEGKSEENSGTNSQTGPSFVDEVVGALISSVISATMTSAGVWSMQYDRIAGHALLAIVMDNGFAMKRSLKLLEQRRHQSASFLSQLPLHIDKSRQSLETKVDLIMDQIFHDPLCKLETSVVEHVIQPGKNYRKDNDNFFLPVALQVSLDDLCHHLISNSAPEKNGDPPEDEILRSSANSAVAHIQLDALFSLLEGVSRSDQSAAYKELHQKLNCDSDSNDDDVSRSFFAPLSTSLRSALVDEDITESDSESNKITKPQHGTVLTLVGKEAFPCVCEVSSEGAHLFSDMGSSVVADGVKWQSLYLVFLGSFLILVEPDQGGPKDGRIISSCRLSCLTVEKDVILEENNASPARRLLLLHKSLDPLAPGIFHVDDFSQSAYEPYVGIDFTNSSLDLWFENEKSASGAFQQLIVKINKIRSKRGSRLRQFLAQENMLRDSDLFGN
;
A
#
# COMPACT_ATOMS: atom_id res chain seq x y z
N MET A 1 11.68 -67.33 35.36
CA MET A 1 13.07 -66.83 35.27
C MET A 1 12.97 -65.56 34.44
N GLU A 2 12.43 -64.53 35.09
CA GLU A 2 13.12 -63.31 35.60
C GLU A 2 12.91 -62.19 34.55
N SER A 3 11.83 -61.39 34.62
CA SER A 3 11.41 -60.35 35.59
C SER A 3 11.99 -58.97 35.25
N GLY A 4 11.10 -58.00 35.04
CA GLY A 4 11.43 -56.58 34.88
C GLY A 4 10.21 -55.73 34.54
N ASP A 5 9.20 -55.72 35.42
CA ASP A 5 8.04 -54.82 35.37
C ASP A 5 8.39 -53.42 35.91
N GLN A 6 7.84 -52.37 35.30
CA GLN A 6 7.67 -51.06 35.92
C GLN A 6 6.24 -50.56 35.72
N GLU A 7 5.52 -50.49 36.83
CA GLU A 7 4.20 -49.90 37.03
C GLU A 7 4.25 -48.37 37.01
N THR A 8 3.24 -47.73 36.42
CA THR A 8 2.86 -46.35 36.77
C THR A 8 1.42 -46.30 37.23
N ASN A 9 1.27 -45.83 38.47
CA ASN A 9 0.04 -45.69 39.25
C ASN A 9 -0.97 -44.72 38.61
N VAL A 10 -2.20 -45.20 38.48
CA VAL A 10 -3.43 -44.40 38.42
C VAL A 10 -3.84 -44.09 39.86
N LYS A 11 -4.10 -42.83 40.18
CA LYS A 11 -4.80 -42.42 41.40
C LYS A 11 -6.05 -41.65 41.03
N ASP A 12 -7.17 -42.27 41.35
CA ASP A 12 -8.48 -41.67 41.55
C ASP A 12 -8.45 -40.72 42.76
N ASP A 13 -9.15 -39.59 42.66
CA ASP A 13 -9.70 -38.88 43.82
C ASP A 13 -11.05 -38.26 43.40
N ASP A 14 -12.11 -38.97 43.78
CA ASP A 14 -13.49 -38.49 43.88
C ASP A 14 -13.66 -37.72 45.20
N SER A 15 -14.21 -36.51 45.15
CA SER A 15 -15.06 -36.02 46.25
C SER A 15 -16.05 -34.95 45.79
N LEU A 16 -17.29 -35.40 45.61
CA LEU A 16 -18.53 -34.61 45.62
C LEU A 16 -18.78 -33.99 47.00
N ALA A 17 -19.15 -32.70 47.05
CA ALA A 17 -20.03 -32.18 48.09
C ALA A 17 -20.77 -30.91 47.64
N ASN A 18 -22.10 -31.07 47.59
CA ASN A 18 -23.18 -30.10 47.46
C ASN A 18 -22.93 -28.70 48.07
N SER A 19 -23.32 -27.65 47.35
CA SER A 19 -23.80 -26.41 47.97
C SER A 19 -25.18 -26.04 47.43
N THR A 20 -26.10 -26.05 48.39
CA THR A 20 -27.52 -25.76 48.34
C THR A 20 -27.81 -24.28 48.09
N GLU A 21 -28.95 -24.09 47.42
CA GLU A 21 -29.77 -22.89 47.37
C GLU A 21 -29.87 -22.18 48.74
N ASP A 22 -29.70 -20.86 48.76
CA ASP A 22 -30.42 -20.03 49.73
C ASP A 22 -30.76 -18.66 49.15
N GLY A 23 -32.06 -18.36 49.18
CA GLY A 23 -32.68 -17.15 48.66
C GLY A 23 -32.67 -16.05 49.71
N GLY A 24 -31.94 -14.97 49.44
CA GLY A 24 -31.94 -13.76 50.26
C GLY A 24 -32.85 -12.67 49.68
N SER A 25 -34.08 -12.59 50.16
CA SER A 25 -35.03 -11.51 49.86
C SER A 25 -34.53 -10.15 50.39
N VAL A 26 -34.33 -9.15 49.53
CA VAL A 26 -34.14 -7.76 49.95
C VAL A 26 -35.48 -7.05 49.96
N LYS A 27 -35.95 -6.73 51.17
CA LYS A 27 -37.18 -6.01 51.47
C LYS A 27 -37.13 -4.58 50.92
N VAL A 28 -38.10 -4.28 50.08
CA VAL A 28 -38.63 -2.94 49.85
C VAL A 28 -39.36 -2.50 51.13
N ASN A 29 -38.98 -1.34 51.70
CA ASN A 29 -39.83 -0.59 52.61
C ASN A 29 -39.60 0.91 52.43
N THR A 30 -40.65 1.54 51.95
CA THR A 30 -41.00 2.96 52.03
C THR A 30 -41.04 3.45 53.48
N SER A 31 -40.52 4.65 53.76
CA SER A 31 -41.21 5.62 54.63
C SER A 31 -40.71 7.04 54.42
N ASP A 32 -41.67 7.93 54.23
CA ASP A 32 -41.58 9.38 54.33
C ASP A 32 -40.88 9.86 55.61
N LYS A 33 -40.09 10.94 55.48
CA LYS A 33 -40.15 12.07 56.42
C LYS A 33 -39.52 13.33 55.82
N LEU A 34 -40.41 14.26 55.52
CA LEU A 34 -40.17 15.65 55.13
C LEU A 34 -40.06 16.51 56.41
N LEU A 35 -39.19 17.53 56.31
CA LEU A 35 -39.14 18.81 57.04
C LEU A 35 -38.04 19.02 58.11
N GLN A 36 -37.41 20.20 57.93
CA GLN A 36 -36.56 21.01 58.81
C GLN A 36 -35.06 20.68 58.82
N ASP A 37 -34.27 21.45 58.07
CA ASP A 37 -33.58 22.58 58.71
C ASP A 37 -33.04 23.62 57.70
N LYS A 38 -33.24 24.91 58.04
CA LYS A 38 -32.71 26.07 57.30
C LYS A 38 -31.46 26.58 58.02
N ASN A 39 -30.51 27.08 57.23
CA ASN A 39 -29.31 27.86 57.60
C ASN A 39 -28.05 27.07 57.99
N LYS A 40 -27.05 27.01 57.08
CA LYS A 40 -25.77 27.75 57.20
C LYS A 40 -24.74 27.31 56.17
N LYS A 41 -23.95 28.33 55.76
CA LYS A 41 -22.59 28.29 55.19
C LYS A 41 -22.45 27.85 53.73
N THR A 42 -22.00 28.82 52.94
CA THR A 42 -21.27 28.66 51.68
C THR A 42 -20.21 27.56 51.80
N PRO A 43 -20.22 26.53 50.93
CA PRO A 43 -19.18 25.53 50.91
C PRO A 43 -17.89 26.15 50.34
N ASN A 44 -16.79 25.98 51.06
CA ASN A 44 -15.45 26.09 50.49
C ASN A 44 -15.29 24.90 49.54
N VAL A 45 -15.30 25.16 48.24
CA VAL A 45 -15.15 24.11 47.22
C VAL A 45 -13.66 23.88 46.98
N SER A 46 -13.20 22.67 47.32
CA SER A 46 -11.90 22.11 46.95
C SER A 46 -11.75 22.03 45.43
N ALA A 47 -10.51 22.10 44.93
CA ALA A 47 -10.18 22.06 43.51
C ALA A 47 -10.90 20.90 42.77
N PRO A 48 -11.39 21.14 41.54
CA PRO A 48 -12.18 20.16 40.80
C PRO A 48 -11.34 18.94 40.41
N SER A 49 -11.89 17.74 40.61
CA SER A 49 -11.32 16.49 40.14
C SER A 49 -11.39 16.41 38.61
N MET A 50 -10.34 15.85 37.99
CA MET A 50 -10.03 15.85 36.54
C MET A 50 -11.04 15.17 35.58
N SER A 51 -12.23 14.78 36.01
CA SER A 51 -13.21 14.07 35.19
C SER A 51 -14.14 15.05 34.44
N LEU A 52 -13.60 15.84 33.52
CA LEU A 52 -14.33 16.94 32.82
C LEU A 52 -15.24 16.49 31.65
N HIS A 53 -15.10 15.27 31.14
CA HIS A 53 -15.78 14.84 29.91
C HIS A 53 -17.29 14.53 30.09
N ASN A 54 -17.76 14.29 31.32
CA ASN A 54 -19.17 13.93 31.62
C ASN A 54 -19.95 15.00 32.40
N ALA A 55 -19.37 16.19 32.64
CA ALA A 55 -20.03 17.22 33.46
C ALA A 55 -21.08 18.02 32.68
N GLU A 56 -22.26 18.22 33.29
CA GLU A 56 -23.17 19.31 32.90
C GLU A 56 -22.39 20.62 32.77
N SER A 57 -22.82 21.50 31.87
CA SER A 57 -22.08 22.68 31.48
C SER A 57 -21.57 23.48 32.70
N LEU A 58 -20.26 23.39 32.97
CA LEU A 58 -19.62 24.20 34.01
C LEU A 58 -20.12 25.65 33.90
N PRO A 59 -20.55 26.30 35.00
CA PRO A 59 -20.94 27.69 34.97
C PRO A 59 -19.90 28.54 34.25
N LEU A 60 -20.33 29.53 33.44
CA LEU A 60 -19.42 30.40 32.66
C LEU A 60 -18.28 30.97 33.51
N ARG A 61 -18.56 31.26 34.79
CA ARG A 61 -17.58 31.74 35.77
C ARG A 61 -16.46 30.73 36.05
N GLU A 62 -16.79 29.44 36.17
CA GLU A 62 -15.82 28.37 36.41
C GLU A 62 -15.02 28.07 35.14
N ARG A 63 -15.66 28.11 33.96
CA ARG A 63 -14.94 28.05 32.67
C ARG A 63 -14.00 29.22 32.49
N LEU A 64 -14.42 30.44 32.82
CA LEU A 64 -13.55 31.63 32.81
C LEU A 64 -12.44 31.54 33.83
N ALA A 65 -12.70 30.96 35.01
CA ALA A 65 -11.67 30.76 36.02
C ALA A 65 -10.64 29.70 35.59
N ILE A 66 -11.09 28.58 35.02
CA ILE A 66 -10.23 27.55 34.44
C ILE A 66 -9.47 28.11 33.23
N ALA A 67 -10.14 28.78 32.29
CA ALA A 67 -9.48 29.38 31.14
C ALA A 67 -8.47 30.45 31.56
N ARG A 68 -8.81 31.35 32.49
CA ARG A 68 -7.84 32.32 33.03
C ARG A 68 -6.71 31.65 33.81
N HIS A 69 -7.00 30.55 34.49
CA HIS A 69 -5.99 29.82 35.25
C HIS A 69 -5.03 29.07 34.32
N VAL A 70 -5.54 28.42 33.29
CA VAL A 70 -4.81 27.51 32.41
C VAL A 70 -4.17 28.26 31.23
N CYS A 71 -4.72 29.38 30.77
CA CYS A 71 -4.13 30.19 29.67
C CYS A 71 -2.98 31.11 30.10
N THR A 72 -2.59 31.10 31.38
CA THR A 72 -1.35 31.76 31.83
C THR A 72 -0.16 31.00 31.25
N PRO A 73 0.76 31.62 30.48
CA PRO A 73 1.84 30.92 29.78
C PRO A 73 2.72 30.04 30.67
N SER A 74 3.02 30.49 31.89
CA SER A 74 3.82 29.72 32.85
C SER A 74 3.12 28.44 33.35
N ARG A 75 1.78 28.39 33.31
CA ARG A 75 1.00 27.21 33.70
C ARG A 75 0.74 26.28 32.53
N VAL A 76 0.55 26.82 31.33
CA VAL A 76 0.59 26.01 30.08
C VAL A 76 1.93 25.30 30.01
N GLU A 77 3.02 26.01 30.28
CA GLU A 77 4.36 25.42 30.35
C GLU A 77 4.42 24.31 31.40
N GLY A 78 3.89 24.54 32.61
CA GLY A 78 3.82 23.49 33.65
C GLY A 78 3.00 22.25 33.26
N LEU A 79 2.02 22.38 32.36
CA LEU A 79 1.19 21.28 31.87
C LEU A 79 1.83 20.53 30.69
N VAL A 80 2.35 21.29 29.72
CA VAL A 80 2.82 20.77 28.43
C VAL A 80 4.26 20.28 28.50
N VAL A 81 5.12 20.93 29.28
CA VAL A 81 6.53 20.53 29.40
C VAL A 81 6.68 19.08 29.87
N PRO A 82 5.96 18.60 30.89
CA PRO A 82 6.01 17.18 31.28
C PRO A 82 5.63 16.23 30.13
N ILE A 83 4.57 16.56 29.38
CA ILE A 83 4.10 15.77 28.24
C ILE A 83 5.17 15.74 27.15
N CYS A 84 5.65 16.89 26.69
CA CYS A 84 6.70 16.99 25.67
C CYS A 84 8.00 16.31 26.11
N THR A 85 8.38 16.43 27.38
CA THR A 85 9.58 15.78 27.94
C THR A 85 9.41 14.27 27.94
N LYS A 86 8.23 13.77 28.33
CA LYS A 86 7.93 12.34 28.34
C LYS A 86 7.87 11.79 26.91
N LEU A 87 7.21 12.47 25.98
CA LEU A 87 7.21 12.13 24.56
C LEU A 87 8.64 12.04 24.01
N GLY A 88 9.49 13.04 24.30
CA GLY A 88 10.88 13.01 23.86
C GLY A 88 11.69 11.84 24.44
N ASN A 89 11.49 11.54 25.72
CA ASN A 89 12.10 10.37 26.35
C ASN A 89 11.60 9.04 25.76
N LEU A 90 10.31 8.95 25.42
CA LEU A 90 9.73 7.77 24.78
C LEU A 90 10.27 7.58 23.37
N CYS A 91 10.35 8.66 22.56
CA CYS A 91 10.99 8.60 21.25
C CYS A 91 12.45 8.15 21.33
N HIS A 92 13.22 8.62 22.31
CA HIS A 92 14.61 8.19 22.47
C HIS A 92 14.72 6.69 22.84
N LYS A 93 13.86 6.19 23.74
CA LYS A 93 13.80 4.75 24.06
C LYS A 93 13.36 3.92 22.86
N LEU A 94 12.42 4.44 22.07
CA LEU A 94 11.94 3.79 20.86
C LEU A 94 13.06 3.70 19.83
N GLU A 95 13.84 4.77 19.66
CA GLU A 95 15.05 4.79 18.82
C GLU A 95 16.06 3.72 19.22
N ASP A 96 16.35 3.58 20.52
CA ASP A 96 17.23 2.52 21.03
C ASP A 96 16.68 1.12 20.73
N SER A 97 15.35 0.95 20.80
CA SER A 97 14.68 -0.31 20.48
C SER A 97 14.73 -0.60 18.96
N VAL A 98 14.53 0.39 18.11
CA VAL A 98 14.67 0.27 16.64
C VAL A 98 16.11 -0.07 16.27
N ARG A 99 17.10 0.60 16.89
CA ARG A 99 18.52 0.28 16.71
C ARG A 99 18.83 -1.15 17.14
N SER A 100 18.21 -1.62 18.22
CA SER A 100 18.36 -3.00 18.70
C SER A 100 17.76 -4.01 17.71
N LEU A 101 16.60 -3.71 17.12
CA LEU A 101 15.97 -4.53 16.07
C LEU A 101 16.83 -4.58 14.80
N ASP A 102 17.34 -3.44 14.33
CA ASP A 102 18.23 -3.38 13.15
C ASP A 102 19.53 -4.17 13.40
N SER A 103 20.10 -4.09 14.60
CA SER A 103 21.33 -4.84 14.96
C SER A 103 21.15 -6.37 15.01
N LEU A 104 19.91 -6.87 15.15
CA LEU A 104 19.63 -8.31 15.08
C LEU A 104 19.70 -8.82 13.64
N HIS A 105 19.39 -7.97 12.66
CA HIS A 105 19.42 -8.32 11.23
C HIS A 105 20.85 -8.63 10.74
N GLU A 106 21.85 -7.91 11.26
CA GLU A 106 23.24 -8.06 10.83
C GLU A 106 23.92 -9.34 11.32
N LYS A 107 23.45 -9.91 12.43
CA LYS A 107 24.07 -11.09 13.06
C LYS A 107 23.64 -12.36 12.32
N LYS A 108 24.25 -12.58 11.14
CA LYS A 108 24.08 -13.78 10.31
C LYS A 108 24.05 -15.06 11.15
N ALA A 109 23.05 -15.89 10.87
CA ALA A 109 22.67 -17.11 11.57
C ALA A 109 23.84 -18.09 11.78
N THR A 110 24.62 -17.87 12.83
CA THR A 110 25.63 -18.82 13.30
C THR A 110 25.06 -19.56 14.50
N ARG A 111 24.66 -20.83 14.28
CA ARG A 111 24.35 -21.94 15.22
C ARG A 111 23.61 -21.69 16.56
N ILE A 112 23.28 -20.47 16.97
CA ILE A 112 22.58 -20.13 18.22
C ILE A 112 21.23 -19.48 17.88
N GLN A 113 20.45 -20.14 17.02
CA GLN A 113 19.12 -19.65 16.62
C GLN A 113 18.17 -19.48 17.82
N VAL A 114 18.23 -20.38 18.81
CA VAL A 114 17.30 -20.34 19.96
C VAL A 114 17.51 -19.10 20.85
N VAL A 115 18.76 -18.72 21.14
CA VAL A 115 19.05 -17.53 21.96
C VAL A 115 18.73 -16.24 21.20
N GLN A 116 18.97 -16.21 19.90
CA GLN A 116 18.61 -15.06 19.06
C GLN A 116 17.09 -14.88 18.96
N ILE A 117 16.31 -15.95 18.83
CA ILE A 117 14.84 -15.90 18.84
C ILE A 117 14.35 -15.35 20.18
N GLN A 118 14.81 -15.89 21.32
CA GLN A 118 14.41 -15.38 22.64
C GLN A 118 14.82 -13.92 22.88
N ALA A 119 15.98 -13.49 22.37
CA ALA A 119 16.40 -12.09 22.45
C ALA A 119 15.54 -11.18 21.59
N ARG A 120 15.17 -11.64 20.38
CA ARG A 120 14.24 -10.95 19.48
C ARG A 120 12.89 -10.79 20.15
N ASP A 121 12.30 -11.86 20.69
CA ASP A 121 10.99 -11.81 21.33
C ASP A 121 10.95 -10.78 22.46
N ARG A 122 12.00 -10.73 23.30
CA ARG A 122 12.11 -9.71 24.37
C ARG A 122 12.20 -8.28 23.84
N ILE A 123 12.95 -8.05 22.76
CA ILE A 123 13.06 -6.72 22.14
C ILE A 123 11.71 -6.34 21.53
N VAL A 124 11.02 -7.28 20.88
CA VAL A 124 9.68 -7.07 20.30
C VAL A 124 8.66 -6.74 21.39
N ASP A 125 8.65 -7.47 22.50
CA ASP A 125 7.75 -7.20 23.63
C ASP A 125 8.02 -5.83 24.25
N ASN A 126 9.29 -5.48 24.46
CA ASN A 126 9.66 -4.15 24.95
C ASN A 126 9.29 -3.03 23.97
N PHE A 127 9.47 -3.26 22.66
CA PHE A 127 9.07 -2.32 21.62
C PHE A 127 7.55 -2.07 21.69
N LYS A 128 6.73 -3.12 21.77
CA LYS A 128 5.27 -3.01 21.90
C LYS A 128 4.85 -2.25 23.15
N LEU A 129 5.51 -2.48 24.29
CA LEU A 129 5.26 -1.72 25.52
C LEU A 129 5.56 -0.22 25.35
N LEU A 130 6.69 0.12 24.72
CA LEU A 130 7.05 1.52 24.43
C LEU A 130 6.06 2.19 23.47
N VAL A 131 5.55 1.44 22.49
CA VAL A 131 4.50 1.94 21.58
C VAL A 131 3.21 2.22 22.36
N GLY A 132 2.81 1.33 23.27
CA GLY A 132 1.67 1.56 24.16
C GLY A 132 1.85 2.81 25.03
N ASP A 133 3.02 2.98 25.64
CA ASP A 133 3.33 4.19 26.44
C ASP A 133 3.31 5.47 25.60
N LEU A 134 3.78 5.41 24.34
CA LEU A 134 3.73 6.53 23.40
C LEU A 134 2.29 6.86 23.00
N GLN A 135 1.49 5.85 22.70
CA GLN A 135 0.07 6.01 22.40
C GLN A 135 -0.68 6.66 23.57
N ASP A 136 -0.48 6.18 24.80
CA ASP A 136 -1.11 6.75 26.00
C ASP A 136 -0.75 8.22 26.18
N GLU A 137 0.51 8.60 25.93
CA GLU A 137 0.95 9.98 26.06
C GLU A 137 0.42 10.90 24.94
N ILE A 138 0.29 10.39 23.71
CA ILE A 138 -0.35 11.12 22.61
C ILE A 138 -1.85 11.28 22.88
N LEU A 139 -2.52 10.26 23.42
CA LEU A 139 -3.93 10.34 23.81
C LEU A 139 -4.14 11.34 24.96
N LEU A 140 -3.20 11.41 25.91
CA LEU A 140 -3.22 12.45 26.94
C LEU A 140 -3.07 13.85 26.33
N LEU A 141 -2.17 14.03 25.37
CA LEU A 141 -2.04 15.30 24.63
C LEU A 141 -3.34 15.65 23.90
N GLU A 142 -3.96 14.68 23.24
CA GLU A 142 -5.24 14.82 22.56
C GLU A 142 -6.37 15.22 23.52
N ASP A 143 -6.44 14.62 24.71
CA ASP A 143 -7.40 14.98 25.75
C ASP A 143 -7.24 16.44 26.20
N VAL A 144 -5.99 16.92 26.29
CA VAL A 144 -5.70 18.33 26.61
C VAL A 144 -6.14 19.25 25.46
N LEU A 145 -5.89 18.89 24.20
CA LEU A 145 -6.33 19.66 23.03
C LEU A 145 -7.87 19.71 22.93
N LYS A 146 -8.55 18.61 23.27
CA LYS A 146 -10.02 18.49 23.31
C LYS A 146 -10.70 19.35 24.39
N VAL A 147 -9.94 19.94 25.32
CA VAL A 147 -10.47 20.97 26.23
C VAL A 147 -11.04 22.15 25.44
N GLY A 148 -10.53 22.39 24.23
CA GLY A 148 -11.13 23.29 23.24
C GLY A 148 -10.99 24.78 23.58
N LEU A 149 -10.03 25.15 24.43
CA LEU A 149 -9.68 26.55 24.69
C LEU A 149 -8.68 27.02 23.62
N ILE A 150 -9.08 27.95 22.75
CA ILE A 150 -8.27 28.31 21.57
C ILE A 150 -6.89 28.84 21.99
N SER A 151 -6.82 29.78 22.93
CA SER A 151 -5.55 30.36 23.38
C SER A 151 -4.65 29.37 24.13
N LEU A 152 -5.21 28.28 24.67
CA LEU A 152 -4.45 27.17 25.23
C LEU A 152 -3.89 26.30 24.11
N ASN A 153 -4.73 25.90 23.15
CA ASN A 153 -4.34 25.09 22.00
C ASN A 153 -3.25 25.78 21.16
N GLU A 154 -3.36 27.08 20.90
CA GLU A 154 -2.33 27.87 20.21
C GLU A 154 -0.96 27.77 20.91
N GLN A 155 -0.92 27.89 22.24
CA GLN A 155 0.31 27.80 23.03
C GLN A 155 0.87 26.38 23.09
N ILE A 156 -0.01 25.36 23.24
CA ILE A 156 0.38 23.95 23.21
C ILE A 156 1.02 23.61 21.87
N ILE A 157 0.37 23.98 20.76
CA ILE A 157 0.82 23.70 19.40
C ILE A 157 2.18 24.34 19.14
N GLU A 158 2.36 25.61 19.50
CA GLU A 158 3.65 26.28 19.33
C GLU A 158 4.77 25.59 20.13
N ARG A 159 4.50 25.20 21.37
CA ARG A 159 5.47 24.47 22.20
C ARG A 159 5.76 23.08 21.63
N LEU A 160 4.74 22.38 21.14
CA LEU A 160 4.90 21.07 20.51
C LEU A 160 5.74 21.16 19.24
N LEU A 161 5.51 22.18 18.41
CA LEU A 161 6.33 22.48 17.23
C LEU A 161 7.79 22.69 17.61
N ALA A 162 8.03 23.57 18.59
CA ALA A 162 9.38 23.97 18.98
C ALA A 162 10.16 22.88 19.73
N VAL A 163 9.50 22.01 20.50
CA VAL A 163 10.16 21.05 21.42
C VAL A 163 10.14 19.62 20.88
N VAL A 164 9.05 19.21 20.23
CA VAL A 164 8.85 17.82 19.80
C VAL A 164 8.95 17.70 18.30
N ILE A 165 8.08 18.35 17.54
CA ILE A 165 7.96 18.13 16.09
C ILE A 165 9.27 18.47 15.38
N TYR A 166 9.78 19.69 15.50
CA TYR A 166 11.01 20.06 14.80
C TYR A 166 12.26 19.34 15.32
N PRO A 167 12.56 19.32 16.64
CA PRO A 167 13.81 18.72 17.12
C PRO A 167 13.82 17.20 17.11
N ILE A 168 12.67 16.54 17.38
CA ILE A 168 12.59 15.09 17.60
C ILE A 168 12.07 14.36 16.37
N LEU A 169 11.15 14.97 15.60
CA LEU A 169 10.59 14.31 14.41
C LEU A 169 11.25 14.80 13.12
N LEU A 170 11.44 16.11 12.92
CA LEU A 170 11.90 16.60 11.62
C LEU A 170 13.42 16.68 11.49
N GLN A 171 14.12 17.06 12.56
CA GLN A 171 15.57 17.22 12.56
C GLN A 171 16.31 15.89 12.29
N PRO A 172 15.90 14.72 12.84
CA PRO A 172 16.54 13.45 12.51
C PRO A 172 16.49 13.10 11.02
N LEU A 173 15.38 13.41 10.34
CA LEU A 173 15.24 13.18 8.89
C LEU A 173 16.28 13.99 8.11
N LEU A 174 16.43 15.28 8.44
CA LEU A 174 17.44 16.14 7.80
C LEU A 174 18.87 15.68 8.09
N LEU A 175 19.15 15.22 9.31
CA LEU A 175 20.48 14.75 9.68
C LEU A 175 20.86 13.49 8.91
N TYR A 176 19.92 12.55 8.77
CA TYR A 176 20.12 11.33 8.00
C TYR A 176 20.42 11.64 6.53
N SER A 177 19.63 12.51 5.89
CA SER A 177 19.87 12.96 4.51
C SER A 177 21.24 13.61 4.32
N LYS A 178 21.62 14.52 5.23
CA LYS A 178 22.91 15.20 5.16
C LYS A 178 24.07 14.24 5.37
N GLY A 179 23.92 13.26 6.25
CA GLY A 179 24.88 12.18 6.46
C GLY A 179 25.13 11.40 5.17
N PHE A 180 24.07 10.98 4.50
CA PHE A 180 24.16 10.27 3.23
C PHE A 180 24.83 11.09 2.12
N HIS A 181 24.43 12.36 1.94
CA HIS A 181 25.08 13.22 0.95
C HIS A 181 26.56 13.47 1.25
N ALA A 182 26.94 13.55 2.52
CA ALA A 182 28.34 13.67 2.91
C ALA A 182 29.14 12.40 2.60
N GLN A 183 28.57 11.22 2.87
CA GLN A 183 29.17 9.93 2.54
C GLN A 183 29.31 9.74 1.02
N SER A 184 28.26 10.02 0.25
CA SER A 184 28.27 9.94 -1.22
C SER A 184 29.33 10.85 -1.84
N ARG A 185 29.50 12.09 -1.34
CA ARG A 185 30.57 13.00 -1.79
C ARG A 185 31.97 12.49 -1.43
N ARG A 186 32.14 11.83 -0.28
CA ARG A 186 33.42 11.21 0.10
C ARG A 186 33.75 10.06 -0.85
N ALA A 187 32.80 9.18 -1.15
CA ALA A 187 32.98 8.08 -2.09
C ALA A 187 33.33 8.57 -3.51
N ALA A 188 32.67 9.62 -3.99
CA ALA A 188 32.98 10.25 -5.28
C ALA A 188 34.41 10.85 -5.31
N ASN A 189 34.86 11.47 -4.21
CA ASN A 189 36.21 12.01 -4.12
C ASN A 189 37.28 10.91 -4.04
N GLU A 190 37.04 9.85 -3.29
CA GLU A 190 37.97 8.71 -3.17
C GLU A 190 38.14 7.97 -4.50
N SER A 191 37.04 7.70 -5.21
CA SER A 191 37.07 7.11 -6.56
C SER A 191 37.84 7.98 -7.55
N SER A 192 37.66 9.30 -7.52
CA SER A 192 38.42 10.23 -8.39
C SER A 192 39.93 10.27 -8.08
N SER A 193 40.34 10.00 -6.84
CA SER A 193 41.74 10.05 -6.41
C SER A 193 42.55 8.80 -6.80
N SER A 194 41.87 7.68 -7.08
CA SER A 194 42.51 6.39 -7.39
C SER A 194 42.85 6.16 -8.87
N VAL A 195 42.44 7.06 -9.78
CA VAL A 195 42.61 6.91 -11.24
C VAL A 195 43.85 7.65 -11.79
N ASN A 196 44.75 8.13 -10.93
CA ASN A 196 46.00 8.77 -11.36
C ASN A 196 47.19 7.81 -11.43
N THR A 197 47.14 6.85 -12.36
CA THR A 197 48.34 6.21 -12.93
C THR A 197 48.05 5.76 -14.37
N THR A 198 48.62 6.49 -15.35
CA THR A 198 48.96 6.10 -16.76
C THR A 198 47.83 5.44 -17.57
N THR A 199 47.21 6.07 -18.58
CA THR A 199 47.77 6.44 -19.91
C THR A 199 46.71 7.18 -20.73
N ASP A 200 47.20 8.12 -21.54
CA ASP A 200 46.68 8.69 -22.80
C ASP A 200 45.21 9.07 -23.00
N SER A 201 45.07 10.35 -23.31
CA SER A 201 43.90 11.12 -23.73
C SER A 201 43.14 10.59 -24.96
N SER A 202 41.81 10.53 -24.89
CA SER A 202 40.92 11.39 -25.70
C SER A 202 39.42 11.07 -25.54
N SER A 203 38.64 12.15 -25.45
CA SER A 203 37.22 12.33 -25.82
C SER A 203 36.10 12.13 -24.78
N LEU A 204 35.16 13.09 -24.89
CA LEU A 204 33.77 13.18 -24.40
C LEU A 204 33.51 13.75 -23.00
N ASN A 205 33.42 15.09 -22.97
CA ASN A 205 32.64 15.84 -21.99
C ASN A 205 31.14 15.67 -22.29
N SER A 206 30.42 14.90 -21.47
CA SER A 206 28.97 15.05 -21.35
C SER A 206 28.67 15.83 -20.07
N ALA A 207 27.89 16.91 -20.21
CA ALA A 207 27.48 17.76 -19.12
C ALA A 207 26.51 16.98 -18.20
N GLY A 208 26.82 16.94 -16.91
CA GLY A 208 26.03 16.25 -15.89
C GLY A 208 24.65 16.88 -15.70
N VAL A 209 23.63 16.21 -16.22
CA VAL A 209 22.25 16.31 -15.74
C VAL A 209 22.11 15.30 -14.58
N PRO A 210 21.61 15.68 -13.40
CA PRO A 210 21.43 14.74 -12.30
C PRO A 210 20.43 13.66 -12.70
N ALA A 211 20.85 12.39 -12.61
CA ALA A 211 20.10 11.19 -12.97
C ALA A 211 18.96 10.88 -11.97
N ILE A 212 18.01 11.80 -11.79
CA ILE A 212 16.87 11.65 -10.86
C ILE A 212 15.87 10.60 -11.35
N PHE A 213 15.97 10.17 -12.62
CA PHE A 213 15.19 9.08 -13.19
C PHE A 213 16.06 8.07 -13.95
N SER A 214 17.17 7.60 -13.35
CA SER A 214 17.79 6.38 -13.87
C SER A 214 16.76 5.25 -13.79
N ASN A 215 16.21 4.86 -14.94
CA ASN A 215 15.16 3.87 -15.04
C ASN A 215 15.71 2.52 -14.56
N PRO A 216 15.28 1.98 -13.39
CA PRO A 216 15.73 0.67 -12.93
C PRO A 216 15.28 -0.45 -13.88
N PHE A 217 14.29 -0.16 -14.75
CA PHE A 217 13.79 -1.06 -15.78
C PHE A 217 14.43 -0.82 -17.16
N SER A 218 15.48 0.00 -17.28
CA SER A 218 16.21 0.08 -18.55
C SER A 218 16.92 -1.25 -18.82
N VAL A 219 16.66 -1.84 -19.99
CA VAL A 219 17.32 -3.07 -20.45
C VAL A 219 18.84 -2.95 -20.37
N GLU A 220 19.41 -1.77 -20.62
CA GLU A 220 20.85 -1.52 -20.49
C GLU A 220 21.33 -1.45 -19.03
N SER A 221 20.51 -0.96 -18.10
CA SER A 221 20.83 -1.02 -16.66
C SER A 221 20.82 -2.46 -16.16
N LEU A 222 19.87 -3.27 -16.65
CA LEU A 222 19.77 -4.70 -16.35
C LEU A 222 20.97 -5.48 -16.90
N LEU A 223 21.33 -5.26 -18.17
CA LEU A 223 22.47 -5.90 -18.83
C LEU A 223 23.80 -5.54 -18.16
N ASN A 224 24.02 -4.25 -17.86
CA ASN A 224 25.24 -3.79 -17.19
C ASN A 224 25.39 -4.34 -15.75
N SER A 225 24.28 -4.55 -15.04
CA SER A 225 24.30 -5.15 -13.70
C SER A 225 24.62 -6.65 -13.77
N LEU A 226 24.05 -7.35 -14.76
CA LEU A 226 24.28 -8.78 -14.97
C LEU A 226 25.71 -9.08 -15.42
N GLU A 227 26.28 -8.27 -16.32
CA GLU A 227 27.67 -8.40 -16.77
C GLU A 227 28.67 -8.14 -15.63
N ARG A 228 28.35 -7.25 -14.69
CA ARG A 228 29.17 -7.00 -13.50
C ARG A 228 29.10 -8.10 -12.44
N SER A 229 28.07 -8.95 -12.45
CA SER A 229 27.88 -10.01 -11.45
C SER A 229 28.86 -11.19 -11.60
N GLY A 230 29.70 -11.22 -12.64
CA GLY A 230 30.80 -12.19 -12.77
C GLY A 230 30.37 -13.65 -12.98
N LEU A 231 29.09 -13.90 -13.24
CA LEU A 231 28.50 -15.25 -13.44
C LEU A 231 28.87 -15.93 -14.77
N MET A 232 29.80 -15.36 -15.54
CA MET A 232 30.29 -15.85 -16.82
C MET A 232 31.84 -15.80 -16.81
N GLY A 233 32.48 -16.70 -16.08
CA GLY A 233 33.92 -16.94 -16.15
C GLY A 233 34.15 -18.42 -16.39
N ASP A 234 34.74 -18.75 -17.55
CA ASP A 234 35.22 -20.10 -17.85
C ASP A 234 36.28 -20.50 -16.82
N ASP A 235 36.12 -21.72 -16.28
CA ASP A 235 37.07 -22.37 -15.40
C ASP A 235 38.45 -22.45 -16.06
N ASP A 236 39.43 -21.68 -15.57
CA ASP A 236 40.84 -22.08 -15.57
C ASP A 236 41.67 -21.26 -14.57
N ASP A 237 42.50 -21.99 -13.82
CA ASP A 237 43.61 -21.60 -12.95
C ASP A 237 43.35 -20.95 -11.57
N VAL A 238 43.42 -21.86 -10.59
CA VAL A 238 43.70 -21.67 -9.17
C VAL A 238 44.94 -20.78 -8.97
N ASN A 239 44.75 -19.56 -8.47
CA ASN A 239 45.79 -18.86 -7.71
C ASN A 239 45.20 -18.16 -6.48
N THR A 240 45.55 -18.71 -5.32
CA THR A 240 45.15 -18.27 -3.99
C THR A 240 45.85 -16.96 -3.62
N THR A 241 45.21 -15.82 -3.88
CA THR A 241 45.55 -14.53 -3.26
C THR A 241 44.47 -14.15 -2.28
N THR A 242 44.83 -14.13 -1.00
CA THR A 242 44.03 -13.61 0.12
C THR A 242 43.67 -12.14 -0.11
N SER A 243 42.49 -11.89 -0.66
CA SER A 243 41.84 -10.59 -0.68
C SER A 243 41.09 -10.37 0.63
N SER A 244 41.55 -9.40 1.43
CA SER A 244 40.85 -8.94 2.63
C SER A 244 39.54 -8.27 2.21
N SER A 245 38.42 -8.90 2.54
CA SER A 245 37.05 -8.50 2.22
C SER A 245 36.67 -7.13 2.82
N LYS A 246 36.44 -6.12 1.97
CA LYS A 246 35.79 -4.84 2.30
C LYS A 246 34.27 -5.01 2.47
N GLN A 247 33.84 -5.77 3.47
CA GLN A 247 32.41 -6.05 3.73
C GLN A 247 31.87 -5.31 4.96
N SER A 248 32.57 -4.28 5.45
CA SER A 248 32.26 -3.56 6.69
C SER A 248 31.34 -2.33 6.54
N ASP A 249 31.11 -1.82 5.33
CA ASP A 249 30.56 -0.47 5.20
C ASP A 249 29.02 -0.42 5.21
N ASP A 250 28.33 -1.53 4.91
CA ASP A 250 26.86 -1.56 4.88
C ASP A 250 26.20 -1.62 6.28
N SER A 251 26.92 -2.09 7.31
CA SER A 251 26.37 -2.19 8.68
C SER A 251 26.19 -0.84 9.36
N ASP A 252 27.06 0.13 9.07
CA ASP A 252 26.99 1.42 9.73
C ASP A 252 25.76 2.23 9.24
N ALA A 253 25.35 2.05 7.98
CA ALA A 253 24.21 2.75 7.39
C ALA A 253 22.87 2.38 8.05
N ALA A 254 22.68 1.11 8.42
CA ALA A 254 21.45 0.65 9.07
C ALA A 254 21.27 1.30 10.45
N LEU A 255 22.34 1.35 11.25
CA LEU A 255 22.35 1.95 12.59
C LEU A 255 22.12 3.47 12.55
N GLU A 256 22.60 4.14 11.50
CA GLU A 256 22.38 5.58 11.28
C GLU A 256 20.91 5.91 10.93
N SER A 257 20.13 4.95 10.43
CA SER A 257 18.73 5.16 10.02
C SER A 257 17.71 5.15 11.17
N ALA A 258 18.06 4.59 12.34
CA ALA A 258 17.15 4.41 13.46
C ALA A 258 16.46 5.72 13.96
N PRO A 259 17.17 6.86 14.11
CA PRO A 259 16.53 8.12 14.49
C PRO A 259 15.48 8.59 13.46
N ALA A 260 15.75 8.41 12.17
CA ALA A 260 14.84 8.79 11.09
C ALA A 260 13.62 7.85 10.99
N LYS A 261 13.80 6.54 11.18
CA LYS A 261 12.69 5.57 11.30
C LYS A 261 11.78 5.92 12.48
N THR A 262 12.37 6.23 13.63
CA THR A 262 11.65 6.60 14.85
C THR A 262 10.88 7.90 14.68
N ALA A 263 11.46 8.88 13.99
CA ALA A 263 10.79 10.13 13.62
C ALA A 263 9.54 9.89 12.75
N LEU A 264 9.65 9.09 11.68
CA LEU A 264 8.52 8.75 10.81
C LEU A 264 7.45 7.95 11.56
N PHE A 265 7.86 7.06 12.46
CA PHE A 265 6.95 6.35 13.36
C PHE A 265 6.17 7.31 14.28
N GLY A 266 6.88 8.25 14.91
CA GLY A 266 6.26 9.26 15.76
C GLY A 266 5.27 10.15 15.01
N LEU A 267 5.59 10.54 13.77
CA LEU A 267 4.67 11.25 12.89
C LEU A 267 3.42 10.40 12.61
N THR A 268 3.59 9.13 12.24
CA THR A 268 2.47 8.20 11.99
C THR A 268 1.53 8.12 13.19
N ALA A 269 2.08 7.92 14.39
CA ALA A 269 1.30 7.86 15.62
C ALA A 269 0.55 9.17 15.91
N MET A 270 1.17 10.33 15.68
CA MET A 270 0.49 11.63 15.85
C MET A 270 -0.72 11.76 14.92
N PHE A 271 -0.59 11.41 13.64
CA PHE A 271 -1.71 11.51 12.68
C PHE A 271 -2.84 10.50 12.93
N GLN A 272 -2.54 9.35 13.53
CA GLN A 272 -3.56 8.37 13.87
C GLN A 272 -4.36 8.72 15.14
N PHE A 273 -3.74 9.35 16.13
CA PHE A 273 -4.38 9.57 17.44
C PHE A 273 -4.81 11.01 17.72
N ILE A 274 -4.21 12.01 17.08
CA ILE A 274 -4.58 13.41 17.27
C ILE A 274 -5.71 13.76 16.32
N SER A 275 -6.82 14.31 16.83
CA SER A 275 -7.95 14.77 16.01
C SER A 275 -7.99 16.28 15.82
N ASN A 276 -7.10 17.02 16.48
CA ASN A 276 -6.99 18.47 16.35
C ASN A 276 -6.53 18.88 14.94
N GLN A 277 -7.49 19.20 14.07
CA GLN A 277 -7.26 19.57 12.67
C GLN A 277 -6.27 20.73 12.49
N PRO A 278 -6.31 21.84 13.26
CA PRO A 278 -5.32 22.92 13.11
C PRO A 278 -3.87 22.45 13.32
N LEU A 279 -3.61 21.61 14.34
CA LEU A 279 -2.28 21.03 14.56
C LEU A 279 -1.87 20.13 13.39
N LEU A 280 -2.72 19.20 12.96
CA LEU A 280 -2.40 18.30 11.84
C LEU A 280 -2.10 19.07 10.55
N ARG A 281 -2.92 20.07 10.23
CA ARG A 281 -2.74 20.95 9.07
C ARG A 281 -1.39 21.66 9.10
N LEU A 282 -1.00 22.22 10.24
CA LEU A 282 0.31 22.85 10.41
C LEU A 282 1.47 21.86 10.25
N ILE A 283 1.33 20.64 10.75
CA ILE A 283 2.35 19.60 10.57
C ILE A 283 2.49 19.26 9.08
N VAL A 284 1.38 19.06 8.36
CA VAL A 284 1.42 18.83 6.90
C VAL A 284 2.04 20.00 6.15
N THR A 285 1.71 21.24 6.52
CA THR A 285 2.35 22.43 5.94
C THR A 285 3.84 22.49 6.26
N ALA A 286 4.26 22.15 7.48
CA ALA A 286 5.66 22.06 7.87
C ALA A 286 6.41 21.02 7.01
N LEU A 287 5.77 19.88 6.73
CA LEU A 287 6.37 18.76 6.02
C LEU A 287 6.40 18.93 4.50
N PHE A 288 5.30 19.36 3.89
CA PHE A 288 5.08 19.24 2.44
C PHE A 288 4.92 20.55 1.69
N HIS A 289 4.59 21.66 2.38
CA HIS A 289 4.46 22.91 1.63
C HIS A 289 5.82 23.29 1.05
N PRO A 290 5.93 23.61 -0.25
CA PRO A 290 7.22 23.86 -0.90
C PRO A 290 7.99 25.05 -0.29
N LEU A 291 7.24 25.98 0.32
CA LEU A 291 7.75 27.23 0.90
C LEU A 291 7.82 27.22 2.43
N SER A 292 7.66 26.05 3.06
CA SER A 292 7.64 25.96 4.53
C SER A 292 8.96 26.42 5.17
N PRO A 293 8.92 27.21 6.26
CA PRO A 293 10.12 27.75 6.88
C PRO A 293 10.96 26.67 7.57
N GLU A 294 12.28 26.86 7.53
CA GLU A 294 13.20 26.12 8.40
C GLU A 294 12.95 26.47 9.88
N SER A 295 13.19 25.53 10.79
CA SER A 295 13.13 25.77 12.25
C SER A 295 13.99 26.93 12.75
N LYS A 296 15.01 27.33 11.98
CA LYS A 296 15.98 28.35 12.36
C LYS A 296 15.60 29.70 11.76
N GLY A 297 15.15 30.62 12.61
CA GLY A 297 15.01 32.04 12.24
C GLY A 297 13.58 32.52 11.99
N GLY A 298 12.57 31.85 12.55
CA GLY A 298 11.19 32.34 12.52
C GLY A 298 11.02 33.72 13.19
N ARG A 299 10.08 34.52 12.68
CA ARG A 299 9.70 35.79 13.28
C ARG A 299 9.07 35.52 14.65
N MET A 300 9.70 36.02 15.71
CA MET A 300 9.15 35.94 17.05
C MET A 300 8.04 36.98 17.23
N ILE A 301 6.82 36.52 17.48
CA ILE A 301 5.64 37.35 17.75
C ILE A 301 5.30 37.21 19.24
N ARG A 302 5.14 38.34 19.92
CA ARG A 302 4.72 38.37 21.33
C ARG A 302 3.32 38.96 21.43
N THR A 303 2.37 38.17 21.92
CA THR A 303 0.96 38.58 22.00
C THR A 303 0.38 38.19 23.36
N LYS A 304 -0.47 39.04 23.95
CA LYS A 304 -1.18 38.67 25.18
C LYS A 304 -2.19 37.55 24.86
N PRO A 305 -2.33 36.52 25.71
CA PRO A 305 -3.29 35.45 25.47
C PRO A 305 -4.70 36.05 25.47
N ASP A 306 -5.31 36.10 24.29
CA ASP A 306 -6.68 36.57 24.14
C ASP A 306 -7.63 35.43 24.52
N VAL A 307 -8.05 35.40 25.80
CA VAL A 307 -8.91 34.36 26.37
C VAL A 307 -10.39 34.70 26.22
N ALA A 308 -10.72 35.98 26.19
CA ALA A 308 -12.09 36.44 26.17
C ALA A 308 -12.27 37.68 25.30
N PHE A 309 -13.25 37.64 24.41
CA PHE A 309 -13.64 38.76 23.58
C PHE A 309 -15.00 39.30 24.03
N MET A 310 -15.22 40.59 23.81
CA MET A 310 -16.52 41.21 24.01
C MET A 310 -17.32 41.07 22.72
N ARG A 311 -18.48 40.42 22.77
CA ARG A 311 -19.38 40.33 21.63
C ARG A 311 -20.14 41.65 21.47
N ALA A 312 -20.73 41.88 20.29
CA ALA A 312 -21.53 43.07 19.99
C ALA A 312 -22.69 43.33 20.98
N ASP A 313 -23.10 42.31 21.75
CA ASP A 313 -24.12 42.42 22.81
C ASP A 313 -23.57 42.92 24.17
N GLY A 314 -22.27 43.24 24.23
CA GLY A 314 -21.60 43.70 25.44
C GLY A 314 -21.32 42.58 26.46
N LYS A 315 -21.47 41.31 26.10
CA LYS A 315 -21.13 40.18 26.97
C LYS A 315 -19.74 39.65 26.67
N ALA A 316 -19.00 39.33 27.73
CA ALA A 316 -17.72 38.64 27.63
C ALA A 316 -17.94 37.18 27.25
N HIS A 317 -17.36 36.75 26.14
CA HIS A 317 -17.35 35.37 25.67
C HIS A 317 -15.93 34.81 25.72
N VAL A 318 -15.80 33.56 26.17
CA VAL A 318 -14.51 32.85 26.12
C VAL A 318 -14.29 32.35 24.69
N ARG A 319 -13.06 32.47 24.18
CA ARG A 319 -12.63 31.86 22.92
C ARG A 319 -12.54 30.34 23.08
N VAL A 320 -13.68 29.68 22.95
CA VAL A 320 -13.80 28.22 22.92
C VAL A 320 -13.99 27.80 21.47
N GLU A 321 -13.39 26.69 21.09
CA GLU A 321 -13.73 26.04 19.83
C GLU A 321 -15.24 25.79 19.77
N PRO A 322 -15.90 26.11 18.65
CA PRO A 322 -17.31 25.76 18.49
C PRO A 322 -17.44 24.26 18.77
N LYS A 323 -18.38 23.79 19.61
CA LYS A 323 -18.67 22.35 19.67
C LYS A 323 -19.45 21.98 18.42
N VAL A 324 -19.04 20.91 17.72
CA VAL A 324 -19.92 20.30 16.69
C VAL A 324 -21.11 19.71 17.45
N ILE A 325 -22.23 20.42 17.48
CA ILE A 325 -23.49 19.77 17.85
C ILE A 325 -23.93 19.05 16.58
N LEU A 326 -23.43 17.82 16.40
CA LEU A 326 -23.94 16.86 15.41
C LEU A 326 -25.40 16.59 15.75
N GLY A 327 -26.33 17.38 15.22
CA GLY A 327 -27.76 17.07 15.34
C GLY A 327 -28.75 18.24 15.45
N SER A 328 -28.31 19.50 15.58
CA SER A 328 -29.28 20.61 15.61
C SER A 328 -29.41 21.28 14.25
N ASN A 329 -30.51 20.98 13.54
CA ASN A 329 -30.96 21.59 12.28
C ASN A 329 -31.28 23.11 12.37
N LEU A 330 -30.60 23.88 13.21
CA LEU A 330 -30.96 25.27 13.51
C LEU A 330 -29.90 26.26 13.00
N GLY A 331 -29.91 26.48 11.68
CA GLY A 331 -29.98 27.81 11.05
C GLY A 331 -28.86 28.84 11.20
N ASP A 332 -27.98 28.79 12.21
CA ASP A 332 -26.87 29.73 12.32
C ASP A 332 -25.62 29.12 11.69
N MET A 333 -25.42 29.56 10.46
CA MET A 333 -24.24 29.40 9.61
C MET A 333 -23.02 30.05 10.28
N PHE A 334 -22.57 29.51 11.41
CA PHE A 334 -21.21 29.78 11.87
C PHE A 334 -20.28 29.20 10.81
N ASP A 335 -19.50 30.09 10.22
CA ASP A 335 -18.57 29.83 9.14
C ASP A 335 -17.66 28.66 9.52
N LEU A 336 -17.85 27.49 8.92
CA LEU A 336 -16.99 26.32 9.13
C LEU A 336 -15.54 26.66 8.77
N GLN A 337 -15.33 27.67 7.92
CA GLN A 337 -14.02 28.24 7.60
C GLN A 337 -13.31 28.85 8.82
N ALA A 338 -14.03 29.32 9.85
CA ALA A 338 -13.44 29.86 11.06
C ALA A 338 -12.75 28.79 11.96
N ARG A 339 -12.92 27.50 11.64
CA ARG A 339 -12.17 26.40 12.28
C ARG A 339 -10.90 25.99 11.52
N GLU A 340 -10.73 26.49 10.31
CA GLU A 340 -9.69 25.99 9.40
C GLU A 340 -8.28 26.46 9.78
N ALA A 341 -8.17 27.55 10.56
CA ALA A 341 -6.89 28.05 11.06
C ALA A 341 -7.07 28.83 12.38
N TYR A 342 -6.11 28.69 13.30
CA TYR A 342 -5.99 29.63 14.41
C TYR A 342 -5.24 30.89 13.95
N ASN A 343 -5.52 32.02 14.61
CA ASN A 343 -4.93 33.30 14.26
C ASN A 343 -3.51 33.50 14.83
N PHE A 344 -2.94 32.54 15.58
CA PHE A 344 -1.58 32.53 16.15
C PHE A 344 -0.95 33.91 16.35
N GLY A 345 -1.40 34.63 17.38
CA GLY A 345 -0.83 35.92 17.74
C GLY A 345 -1.12 37.09 16.77
N ARG A 346 -1.87 36.90 15.68
CA ARG A 346 -2.37 37.98 14.82
C ARG A 346 -3.39 38.82 15.60
N LEU A 347 -3.13 40.13 15.70
CA LEU A 347 -4.09 41.10 16.19
C LEU A 347 -5.17 41.28 15.12
N THR A 348 -6.39 40.82 15.39
CA THR A 348 -7.54 41.04 14.49
C THR A 348 -7.79 42.55 14.40
N GLY A 349 -7.56 43.10 13.20
CA GLY A 349 -7.36 44.53 12.96
C GLY A 349 -8.60 45.43 12.98
N ASP A 350 -9.36 45.45 14.07
CA ASP A 350 -10.35 46.52 14.32
C ASP A 350 -9.93 47.48 15.45
N GLU A 351 -8.83 47.22 16.18
CA GLU A 351 -8.32 48.13 17.24
C GLU A 351 -6.99 48.81 16.91
N LEU A 352 -6.41 48.54 15.74
CA LEU A 352 -5.26 49.30 15.24
C LEU A 352 -5.76 50.36 14.26
N GLU A 353 -6.15 51.51 14.79
CA GLU A 353 -6.25 52.73 13.98
C GLU A 353 -4.97 52.88 13.14
N GLU A 354 -5.15 52.94 11.82
CA GLU A 354 -4.10 53.13 10.82
C GLU A 354 -3.22 54.32 11.19
N GLY A 355 -2.03 54.08 11.75
CA GLY A 355 -1.12 55.19 12.06
C GLY A 355 0.27 54.86 12.59
N THR A 356 0.50 53.67 13.16
CA THR A 356 1.82 53.33 13.71
C THR A 356 2.22 51.92 13.32
N THR A 357 3.19 51.81 12.41
CA THR A 357 3.81 50.54 12.03
C THR A 357 4.46 49.89 13.26
N PRO A 358 4.02 48.69 13.70
CA PRO A 358 4.52 48.03 14.91
C PRO A 358 6.02 47.66 14.87
N GLN A 359 6.66 47.74 13.70
CA GLN A 359 8.08 47.39 13.53
C GLN A 359 9.03 48.45 14.11
N ALA A 360 8.60 49.69 14.34
CA ALA A 360 9.51 50.75 14.80
C ALA A 360 9.65 50.84 16.34
N GLU A 361 8.74 50.26 17.12
CA GLU A 361 8.77 50.34 18.59
C GLU A 361 9.51 49.17 19.27
N ILE A 362 9.66 48.02 18.59
CA ILE A 362 10.29 46.83 19.18
C ILE A 362 11.83 46.98 19.33
N GLU A 363 12.47 47.84 18.52
CA GLU A 363 13.93 48.02 18.56
C GLU A 363 14.40 49.23 19.39
N ARG A 364 13.51 50.02 20.02
CA ARG A 364 13.91 51.27 20.71
C ARG A 364 13.60 51.37 22.20
N SER A 365 12.98 50.37 22.82
CA SER A 365 12.83 50.38 24.28
C SER A 365 13.95 49.57 24.95
N ASP A 366 15.00 50.25 25.40
CA ASP A 366 16.04 49.69 26.29
C ASP A 366 15.51 49.39 27.72
N GLU A 367 14.22 49.62 27.99
CA GLU A 367 13.62 49.20 29.25
C GLU A 367 13.46 47.67 29.29
N PRO A 368 14.08 46.97 30.25
CA PRO A 368 13.87 45.54 30.41
C PRO A 368 12.38 45.31 30.62
N PRO A 369 11.77 44.33 29.90
CA PRO A 369 10.35 44.04 30.03
C PRO A 369 10.03 43.84 31.51
N LYS A 370 9.06 44.60 32.02
CA LYS A 370 8.58 44.43 33.40
C LYS A 370 8.25 42.95 33.58
N MET A 371 8.85 42.33 34.60
CA MET A 371 8.93 40.89 34.85
C MET A 371 7.57 40.23 35.21
N GLY A 372 6.46 40.73 34.68
CA GLY A 372 5.09 40.27 34.97
C GLY A 372 4.07 40.50 33.84
N ASP A 373 4.46 40.96 32.65
CA ASP A 373 3.54 40.96 31.51
C ASP A 373 3.51 39.55 30.89
N GLU A 374 2.46 38.80 31.23
CA GLU A 374 2.15 37.45 30.74
C GLU A 374 1.86 37.47 29.23
N THR A 375 2.91 37.47 28.42
CA THR A 375 2.84 37.45 26.94
C THR A 375 3.20 36.07 26.41
N CYS A 376 2.44 35.58 25.43
CA CYS A 376 2.74 34.37 24.68
C CYS A 376 3.77 34.69 23.61
N VAL A 377 4.71 33.78 23.37
CA VAL A 377 5.72 33.90 22.33
C VAL A 377 5.46 32.84 21.27
N PHE A 378 5.20 33.28 20.04
CA PHE A 378 5.02 32.43 18.86
C PHE A 378 6.19 32.63 17.92
N VAL A 379 6.75 31.55 17.37
CA VAL A 379 7.95 31.57 16.51
C VAL A 379 7.68 30.87 15.18
N LEU A 380 7.02 29.71 15.20
CA LEU A 380 6.86 28.86 14.01
C LEU A 380 5.42 28.83 13.49
N SER A 381 4.44 28.73 14.39
CA SER A 381 3.02 28.65 14.01
C SER A 381 2.51 29.85 13.19
N PRO A 382 2.94 31.11 13.41
CA PRO A 382 2.45 32.24 12.59
C PRO A 382 2.93 32.17 11.14
N ALA A 383 4.18 31.78 10.91
CA ALA A 383 4.74 31.66 9.56
C ALA A 383 4.08 30.53 8.76
N LEU A 384 3.79 29.40 9.43
CA LEU A 384 3.03 28.30 8.84
C LEU A 384 1.58 28.72 8.55
N ALA A 385 0.95 29.49 9.45
CA ALA A 385 -0.40 30.00 9.23
C ALA A 385 -0.47 31.07 8.12
N GLU A 386 0.55 31.91 7.97
CA GLU A 386 0.69 32.83 6.82
C GLU A 386 0.73 32.08 5.50
N ILE A 387 1.46 30.96 5.47
CA ILE A 387 1.50 30.09 4.30
C ILE A 387 0.11 29.52 3.97
N LEU A 388 -0.64 29.09 4.99
CA LEU A 388 -2.01 28.57 4.80
C LEU A 388 -2.98 29.61 4.21
N VAL A 389 -2.73 30.90 4.43
CA VAL A 389 -3.59 31.99 3.94
C VAL A 389 -3.15 32.49 2.54
N GLY A 390 -2.03 31.98 2.00
CA GLY A 390 -1.55 32.32 0.65
C GLY A 390 -0.75 33.62 0.57
N GLU A 391 -0.23 34.14 1.68
CA GLU A 391 0.63 35.32 1.71
C GLU A 391 2.11 34.89 1.67
N HIS A 392 2.85 35.18 0.60
CA HIS A 392 4.23 34.71 0.43
C HIS A 392 5.18 35.84 -0.02
N SER A 393 6.25 36.08 0.73
CA SER A 393 7.42 36.81 0.24
C SER A 393 8.72 36.19 0.79
N GLY A 394 9.56 35.65 -0.11
CA GLY A 394 10.99 35.39 0.18
C GLY A 394 11.39 34.09 0.92
N THR A 395 10.58 33.03 0.89
CA THR A 395 10.89 31.76 1.58
C THR A 395 11.81 30.83 0.79
N ARG A 396 12.69 30.10 1.49
CA ARG A 396 13.54 29.06 0.91
C ARG A 396 12.74 27.78 0.63
N PRO A 397 13.24 26.89 -0.27
CA PRO A 397 12.65 25.57 -0.45
C PRO A 397 12.62 24.80 0.86
N ASN A 398 11.51 24.10 1.12
CA ASN A 398 11.34 23.27 2.31
C ASN A 398 12.28 22.06 2.27
N PRO A 399 13.31 21.98 3.16
CA PRO A 399 14.26 20.88 3.14
C PRO A 399 13.66 19.57 3.65
N TYR A 400 12.58 19.60 4.43
CA TYR A 400 11.92 18.40 4.94
C TYR A 400 11.14 17.68 3.83
N ARG A 401 10.54 18.45 2.93
CA ARG A 401 9.82 17.96 1.76
C ARG A 401 10.72 17.10 0.88
N GLU A 402 11.92 17.61 0.53
CA GLU A 402 12.89 16.88 -0.29
C GLU A 402 13.29 15.53 0.34
N VAL A 403 13.53 15.52 1.66
CA VAL A 403 13.90 14.30 2.39
C VAL A 403 12.76 13.29 2.40
N ILE A 404 11.53 13.72 2.66
CA ILE A 404 10.37 12.83 2.68
C ILE A 404 10.08 12.29 1.28
N LEU A 405 10.13 13.12 0.24
CA LEU A 405 9.93 12.66 -1.14
C LEU A 405 11.05 11.73 -1.59
N SER A 406 12.29 11.94 -1.17
CA SER A 406 13.40 11.01 -1.42
C SER A 406 13.20 9.69 -0.67
N ALA A 407 12.74 9.73 0.58
CA ALA A 407 12.41 8.54 1.36
C ALA A 407 11.26 7.75 0.72
N LEU A 408 10.19 8.43 0.31
CA LEU A 408 9.10 7.81 -0.44
C LEU A 408 9.60 7.20 -1.74
N ALA A 409 10.38 7.91 -2.54
CA ALA A 409 10.89 7.34 -3.79
C ALA A 409 11.92 6.21 -3.57
N GLY A 410 12.43 6.03 -2.34
CA GLY A 410 13.54 5.11 -2.06
C GLY A 410 14.85 5.54 -2.75
N THR A 411 14.99 6.83 -3.10
CA THR A 411 16.14 7.37 -3.82
C THR A 411 17.15 7.99 -2.85
N ASN A 412 18.32 8.39 -3.35
CA ASN A 412 19.32 9.12 -2.56
C ASN A 412 19.71 8.40 -1.25
N GLY A 413 19.84 7.06 -1.27
CA GLY A 413 20.21 6.27 -0.09
C GLY A 413 19.13 6.12 0.96
N MET A 414 17.89 6.50 0.64
CA MET A 414 16.77 6.49 1.58
C MET A 414 15.95 5.20 1.55
N THR A 415 16.46 4.14 0.91
CA THR A 415 15.77 2.83 0.82
C THR A 415 15.42 2.28 2.20
N ALA A 416 16.28 2.48 3.21
CA ALA A 416 16.04 2.07 4.60
C ALA A 416 14.84 2.77 5.27
N LEU A 417 14.44 3.94 4.76
CA LEU A 417 13.29 4.71 5.26
C LEU A 417 12.02 4.50 4.43
N HIS A 418 12.13 3.86 3.27
CA HIS A 418 11.09 3.81 2.25
C HIS A 418 9.73 3.35 2.78
N ALA A 419 9.67 2.14 3.33
CA ALA A 419 8.41 1.58 3.78
C ALA A 419 7.80 2.35 4.98
N VAL A 420 8.62 2.83 5.91
CA VAL A 420 8.16 3.65 7.05
C VAL A 420 7.64 5.01 6.54
N ALA A 421 8.27 5.59 5.52
CA ALA A 421 7.80 6.83 4.91
C ALA A 421 6.46 6.63 4.20
N VAL A 422 6.29 5.53 3.47
CA VAL A 422 5.03 5.15 2.82
C VAL A 422 3.89 5.03 3.84
N MET A 423 4.13 4.33 4.95
CA MET A 423 3.18 4.22 6.06
C MET A 423 2.86 5.58 6.70
N ALA A 424 3.88 6.41 6.93
CA ALA A 424 3.69 7.75 7.47
C ALA A 424 2.83 8.63 6.56
N ILE A 425 3.05 8.61 5.23
CA ILE A 425 2.20 9.37 4.30
C ILE A 425 0.77 8.85 4.31
N SER A 426 0.58 7.54 4.26
CA SER A 426 -0.76 6.94 4.31
C SER A 426 -1.52 7.37 5.57
N ALA A 427 -0.84 7.40 6.72
CA ALA A 427 -1.40 7.90 7.97
C ALA A 427 -1.63 9.42 7.95
N ILE A 428 -0.76 10.21 7.33
CA ILE A 428 -0.88 11.67 7.22
C ILE A 428 -2.12 12.09 6.43
N VAL A 429 -2.42 11.38 5.33
CA VAL A 429 -3.51 11.74 4.42
C VAL A 429 -4.87 11.23 4.87
N SER A 430 -4.91 10.23 5.75
CA SER A 430 -6.16 9.63 6.25
C SER A 430 -7.05 10.59 7.06
N PRO A 431 -6.54 11.33 8.08
CA PRO A 431 -7.38 12.18 8.95
C PRO A 431 -7.67 13.57 8.37
N ILE A 432 -7.02 13.96 7.27
CA ILE A 432 -7.14 15.30 6.68
C ILE A 432 -8.14 15.25 5.53
N GLU A 433 -9.01 16.26 5.45
CA GLU A 433 -9.89 16.44 4.29
C GLU A 433 -9.04 16.50 3.01
N GLY A 434 -9.25 15.54 2.09
CA GLY A 434 -8.31 15.27 1.00
C GLY A 434 -7.96 16.49 0.14
N GLY A 435 -8.93 17.40 -0.07
CA GLY A 435 -8.69 18.68 -0.75
C GLY A 435 -7.57 19.51 -0.12
N PHE A 436 -7.53 19.62 1.21
CA PHE A 436 -6.49 20.36 1.91
C PHE A 436 -5.11 19.68 1.81
N ALA A 437 -5.06 18.36 2.03
CA ALA A 437 -3.80 17.61 1.94
C ALA A 437 -3.19 17.76 0.54
N SER A 438 -4.01 17.56 -0.49
CA SER A 438 -3.66 17.76 -1.89
C SER A 438 -3.12 19.19 -2.13
N ASP A 439 -3.84 20.22 -1.70
CA ASP A 439 -3.46 21.62 -1.95
C ASP A 439 -2.09 21.94 -1.34
N VAL A 440 -1.85 21.51 -0.10
CA VAL A 440 -0.57 21.75 0.59
C VAL A 440 0.58 20.95 -0.01
N ILE A 441 0.35 19.67 -0.32
CA ILE A 441 1.37 18.77 -0.87
C ILE A 441 1.81 19.22 -2.27
N PHE A 442 0.86 19.66 -3.10
CA PHE A 442 1.13 20.14 -4.45
C PHE A 442 1.50 21.63 -4.51
N GLY A 443 1.39 22.37 -3.41
CA GLY A 443 1.69 23.80 -3.37
C GLY A 443 0.70 24.65 -4.17
N VAL A 444 -0.59 24.27 -4.19
CA VAL A 444 -1.65 25.02 -4.85
C VAL A 444 -1.76 26.40 -4.21
N GLY A 445 -1.65 27.46 -5.01
CA GLY A 445 -1.64 28.85 -4.53
C GLY A 445 -0.26 29.50 -4.49
N VAL A 446 0.82 28.75 -4.71
CA VAL A 446 2.10 29.34 -5.10
C VAL A 446 1.91 29.90 -6.50
N ALA A 447 1.66 31.20 -6.60
CA ALA A 447 1.65 31.93 -7.87
C ALA A 447 3.03 31.78 -8.50
N ILE A 448 3.16 30.79 -9.38
CA ILE A 448 4.19 30.81 -10.40
C ILE A 448 3.71 31.94 -11.30
N ASP A 449 4.50 33.02 -11.41
CA ASP A 449 4.28 34.08 -12.41
C ASP A 449 4.39 33.43 -13.81
N ASP A 450 3.35 32.71 -14.20
CA ASP A 450 3.23 31.99 -15.45
C ASP A 450 2.68 32.96 -16.50
N ASP A 451 3.46 33.99 -16.79
CA ASP A 451 3.25 34.89 -17.93
C ASP A 451 3.74 34.23 -19.25
N THR A 452 4.04 32.93 -19.23
CA THR A 452 4.33 32.17 -20.45
C THR A 452 3.02 31.77 -21.14
N PRO A 453 2.71 32.32 -22.33
CA PRO A 453 1.51 31.91 -23.06
C PRO A 453 1.62 30.42 -23.42
N ASP A 454 0.64 29.62 -22.98
CA ASP A 454 0.48 28.21 -23.33
C ASP A 454 0.70 28.00 -24.83
N ALA A 455 1.80 27.30 -25.17
CA ALA A 455 2.14 26.97 -26.55
C ALA A 455 1.40 25.71 -27.05
N ASP A 456 0.50 25.13 -26.25
CA ASP A 456 -0.35 24.03 -26.65
C ASP A 456 -1.68 24.58 -27.19
N GLY A 457 -1.67 24.88 -28.49
CA GLY A 457 -2.84 25.27 -29.27
C GLY A 457 -3.85 24.13 -29.47
N ASP A 458 -4.35 23.53 -28.39
CA ASP A 458 -5.57 22.71 -28.45
C ASP A 458 -6.77 23.64 -28.41
N THR A 459 -7.09 24.20 -29.59
CA THR A 459 -8.40 24.82 -29.81
C THR A 459 -9.51 23.82 -29.49
N PRO A 460 -10.48 24.14 -28.61
CA PRO A 460 -11.60 23.25 -28.35
C PRO A 460 -12.42 23.16 -29.63
N ILE A 461 -12.45 21.97 -30.24
CA ILE A 461 -13.39 21.66 -31.31
C ILE A 461 -14.79 21.77 -30.70
N GLU A 462 -15.49 22.87 -30.99
CA GLU A 462 -16.94 23.00 -30.77
C GLU A 462 -17.64 21.91 -31.61
N VAL A 463 -17.88 20.75 -31.01
CA VAL A 463 -18.83 19.78 -31.54
C VAL A 463 -20.22 20.33 -31.29
N ASP A 464 -20.81 20.86 -32.35
CA ASP A 464 -22.11 21.51 -32.39
C ASP A 464 -23.26 20.47 -32.19
N THR A 465 -23.40 19.93 -30.98
CA THR A 465 -24.58 19.12 -30.63
C THR A 465 -25.75 20.02 -30.25
N LYS A 466 -26.61 20.29 -31.23
CA LYS A 466 -27.94 20.86 -31.00
C LYS A 466 -28.78 19.89 -30.17
N SER A 467 -28.85 20.10 -28.86
CA SER A 467 -29.94 19.58 -28.03
C SER A 467 -30.54 20.71 -27.18
N ASN A 468 -31.86 20.90 -27.35
CA ASN A 468 -32.66 21.84 -26.58
C ASN A 468 -32.78 21.35 -25.13
N GLY A 469 -32.12 22.02 -24.19
CA GLY A 469 -32.24 21.70 -22.77
C GLY A 469 -31.80 22.87 -21.87
N LYS A 470 -32.72 23.32 -21.02
CA LYS A 470 -32.62 24.48 -20.08
C LYS A 470 -31.25 24.64 -19.39
N LYS A 471 -30.56 25.75 -19.67
CA LYS A 471 -29.37 26.23 -18.95
C LYS A 471 -29.72 26.59 -17.49
N LYS A 472 -29.18 25.84 -16.51
CA LYS A 472 -28.96 26.34 -15.15
C LYS A 472 -27.60 27.03 -15.09
N ARG A 473 -27.61 28.34 -14.81
CA ARG A 473 -26.40 29.16 -14.62
C ARG A 473 -25.66 28.72 -13.35
N PHE A 474 -24.49 28.12 -13.50
CA PHE A 474 -23.48 28.11 -12.43
C PHE A 474 -22.74 29.45 -12.45
N ARG A 475 -22.53 29.99 -11.24
CA ARG A 475 -22.05 31.35 -10.99
C ARG A 475 -20.55 31.28 -10.70
N THR A 476 -19.72 31.44 -11.72
CA THR A 476 -18.28 31.63 -11.57
C THR A 476 -18.03 33.00 -10.93
N LYS A 477 -17.28 33.04 -9.82
CA LYS A 477 -16.84 34.29 -9.18
C LYS A 477 -15.89 35.01 -10.14
N MET A 478 -16.35 36.12 -10.73
CA MET A 478 -15.49 37.04 -11.49
C MET A 478 -14.67 37.90 -10.53
N PHE A 479 -13.34 37.85 -10.66
CA PHE A 479 -12.44 38.87 -10.15
C PHE A 479 -12.64 40.18 -10.93
N LYS A 480 -12.72 41.30 -10.20
CA LYS A 480 -12.89 42.64 -10.77
C LYS A 480 -11.63 43.09 -11.48
N LYS A 481 -11.77 43.39 -12.77
CA LYS A 481 -10.80 44.08 -13.63
C LYS A 481 -10.78 45.57 -13.27
N GLY A 482 -9.66 46.08 -12.78
CA GLY A 482 -9.39 47.50 -12.61
C GLY A 482 -8.63 48.04 -13.83
N ASP A 483 -9.29 48.95 -14.53
CA ASP A 483 -8.80 49.66 -15.73
C ASP A 483 -7.97 50.88 -15.30
N THR A 484 -6.73 51.02 -15.75
CA THR A 484 -6.17 52.32 -16.16
C THR A 484 -5.05 52.16 -17.19
N SER A 485 -5.40 52.55 -18.40
CA SER A 485 -4.56 52.92 -19.53
C SER A 485 -3.39 53.84 -19.19
N LYS A 486 -2.21 53.55 -19.75
CA LYS A 486 -1.28 54.56 -20.27
C LYS A 486 -0.41 53.98 -21.40
N MET A 487 -0.64 54.51 -22.60
CA MET A 487 0.21 54.38 -23.79
C MET A 487 1.61 54.96 -23.54
N ILE A 488 2.65 54.38 -24.17
CA ILE A 488 3.84 55.01 -24.79
C ILE A 488 4.69 53.89 -25.48
N PRO A 489 5.48 54.20 -26.52
CA PRO A 489 5.51 53.42 -27.76
C PRO A 489 6.76 52.56 -28.00
N GLU A 490 6.60 51.73 -29.03
CA GLU A 490 7.58 50.97 -29.82
C GLU A 490 9.04 51.48 -29.81
N GLY A 491 9.96 50.57 -29.51
CA GLY A 491 11.39 50.76 -29.66
C GLY A 491 12.15 49.42 -29.76
N LYS A 492 12.35 48.98 -31.02
CA LYS A 492 13.53 48.27 -31.57
C LYS A 492 14.20 47.15 -30.75
N SER A 493 14.02 45.92 -31.26
CA SER A 493 15.07 44.93 -31.57
C SER A 493 16.40 45.00 -30.80
N GLU A 494 16.59 44.07 -29.86
CA GLU A 494 17.88 43.43 -29.62
C GLU A 494 17.66 41.91 -29.52
N GLU A 495 18.24 41.21 -30.50
CA GLU A 495 18.59 39.79 -30.41
C GLU A 495 19.64 39.64 -29.29
N ASN A 496 19.40 38.79 -28.28
CA ASN A 496 20.40 37.85 -27.77
C ASN A 496 19.94 37.02 -26.56
N SER A 497 20.41 35.77 -26.56
CA SER A 497 20.35 34.74 -25.52
C SER A 497 18.97 34.26 -25.11
N GLY A 498 18.38 33.40 -25.95
CA GLY A 498 17.43 32.38 -25.49
C GLY A 498 18.15 31.42 -24.55
N THR A 499 18.24 31.76 -23.27
CA THR A 499 18.39 30.76 -22.22
C THR A 499 17.09 29.98 -22.22
N ASN A 500 17.10 28.75 -22.72
CA ASN A 500 16.06 27.78 -22.43
C ASN A 500 15.98 27.67 -20.90
N SER A 501 15.13 28.49 -20.28
CA SER A 501 14.73 28.30 -18.90
C SER A 501 13.97 26.99 -18.90
N GLN A 502 14.69 25.90 -18.63
CA GLN A 502 14.10 24.65 -18.20
C GLN A 502 13.17 25.04 -17.04
N THR A 503 11.88 25.11 -17.34
CA THR A 503 10.84 25.16 -16.34
C THR A 503 11.11 23.96 -15.44
N GLY A 504 11.47 24.24 -14.19
CA GLY A 504 11.73 23.18 -13.22
C GLY A 504 10.52 22.23 -13.18
N PRO A 505 10.73 20.94 -12.84
CA PRO A 505 9.62 20.02 -12.71
C PRO A 505 8.57 20.63 -11.77
N SER A 506 7.29 20.55 -12.17
CA SER A 506 6.22 21.08 -11.33
C SER A 506 6.24 20.34 -9.98
N PHE A 507 5.83 20.99 -8.89
CA PHE A 507 5.76 20.33 -7.58
C PHE A 507 4.88 19.06 -7.62
N VAL A 508 3.89 19.04 -8.52
CA VAL A 508 3.05 17.89 -8.82
C VAL A 508 3.86 16.74 -9.40
N ASP A 509 4.74 16.99 -10.37
CA ASP A 509 5.60 15.96 -10.97
C ASP A 509 6.49 15.26 -9.94
N GLU A 510 7.06 16.04 -9.02
CA GLU A 510 7.95 15.53 -7.99
C GLU A 510 7.21 14.64 -7.00
N VAL A 511 6.06 15.10 -6.49
CA VAL A 511 5.23 14.35 -5.54
C VAL A 511 4.68 13.09 -6.19
N VAL A 512 4.03 13.23 -7.35
CA VAL A 512 3.42 12.10 -8.06
C VAL A 512 4.50 11.09 -8.47
N GLY A 513 5.67 11.56 -8.92
CA GLY A 513 6.81 10.71 -9.25
C GLY A 513 7.31 9.91 -8.05
N ALA A 514 7.41 10.53 -6.87
CA ALA A 514 7.81 9.86 -5.64
C ALA A 514 6.76 8.82 -5.19
N LEU A 515 5.47 9.20 -5.19
CA LEU A 515 4.37 8.29 -4.82
C LEU A 515 4.29 7.09 -5.75
N ILE A 516 4.36 7.29 -7.08
CA ILE A 516 4.31 6.19 -8.05
C ILE A 516 5.52 5.27 -7.94
N SER A 517 6.69 5.83 -7.66
CA SER A 517 7.89 5.02 -7.39
C SER A 517 7.77 4.23 -6.08
N SER A 518 6.90 4.66 -5.17
CA SER A 518 6.56 3.91 -3.95
C SER A 518 5.55 2.80 -4.20
N VAL A 519 4.58 3.02 -5.09
CA VAL A 519 3.54 2.04 -5.42
C VAL A 519 4.15 0.76 -6.00
N ILE A 520 5.18 0.89 -6.82
CA ILE A 520 5.90 -0.24 -7.38
C ILE A 520 7.41 -0.05 -7.23
N SER A 521 8.03 -0.94 -6.46
CA SER A 521 9.48 -0.99 -6.29
C SER A 521 10.06 -2.20 -7.01
N ALA A 522 11.31 -2.09 -7.44
CA ALA A 522 12.07 -3.19 -8.01
C ALA A 522 13.30 -3.46 -7.15
N THR A 523 13.48 -4.71 -6.73
CA THR A 523 14.60 -5.14 -5.89
C THR A 523 15.31 -6.30 -6.57
N MET A 524 16.64 -6.38 -6.44
CA MET A 524 17.40 -7.51 -6.96
C MET A 524 17.44 -8.60 -5.89
N THR A 525 16.94 -9.79 -6.22
CA THR A 525 16.98 -10.97 -5.34
C THR A 525 18.40 -11.46 -5.11
N SER A 526 18.58 -12.34 -4.13
CA SER A 526 19.85 -13.00 -3.87
C SER A 526 20.34 -13.83 -5.07
N ALA A 527 19.40 -14.31 -5.88
CA ALA A 527 19.64 -14.99 -7.15
C ALA A 527 20.06 -14.07 -8.31
N GLY A 528 20.17 -12.75 -8.09
CA GLY A 528 20.53 -11.77 -9.12
C GLY A 528 19.40 -11.43 -10.10
N VAL A 529 18.18 -11.90 -9.83
CA VAL A 529 16.98 -11.62 -10.64
C VAL A 529 16.20 -10.47 -10.02
N TRP A 530 15.74 -9.54 -10.84
CA TRP A 530 14.89 -8.45 -10.37
C TRP A 530 13.50 -8.97 -9.99
N SER A 531 12.97 -8.47 -8.88
CA SER A 531 11.63 -8.73 -8.37
C SER A 531 10.90 -7.40 -8.28
N MET A 532 9.70 -7.32 -8.85
CA MET A 532 8.81 -6.20 -8.62
C MET A 532 7.92 -6.48 -7.42
N GLN A 533 7.74 -5.48 -6.57
CA GLN A 533 6.84 -5.52 -5.43
C GLN A 533 5.87 -4.35 -5.51
N TYR A 534 4.59 -4.66 -5.31
CA TYR A 534 3.53 -3.67 -5.25
C TYR A 534 3.20 -3.36 -3.78
N ASP A 535 3.23 -2.08 -3.43
CA ASP A 535 2.90 -1.62 -2.10
C ASP A 535 1.46 -1.05 -2.06
N ARG A 536 0.55 -1.80 -1.43
CA ARG A 536 -0.86 -1.41 -1.27
C ARG A 536 -1.02 -0.16 -0.39
N ILE A 537 -0.11 0.07 0.55
CA ILE A 537 -0.14 1.25 1.41
C ILE A 537 0.22 2.49 0.59
N ALA A 538 1.25 2.38 -0.26
CA ALA A 538 1.58 3.43 -1.20
C ALA A 538 0.45 3.67 -2.21
N GLY A 539 -0.26 2.61 -2.62
CA GLY A 539 -1.48 2.70 -3.43
C GLY A 539 -2.56 3.55 -2.75
N HIS A 540 -2.80 3.34 -1.45
CA HIS A 540 -3.73 4.14 -0.65
C HIS A 540 -3.30 5.61 -0.57
N ALA A 541 -2.03 5.85 -0.24
CA ALA A 541 -1.46 7.20 -0.18
C ALA A 541 -1.61 7.95 -1.51
N LEU A 542 -1.30 7.29 -2.63
CA LEU A 542 -1.47 7.87 -3.96
C LEU A 542 -2.94 8.22 -4.21
N LEU A 543 -3.87 7.28 -4.00
CA LEU A 543 -5.31 7.50 -4.20
C LEU A 543 -5.80 8.71 -3.39
N ALA A 544 -5.52 8.73 -2.08
CA ALA A 544 -5.98 9.78 -1.18
C ALA A 544 -5.48 11.18 -1.59
N ILE A 545 -4.24 11.30 -2.09
CA ILE A 545 -3.65 12.58 -2.47
C ILE A 545 -4.16 13.07 -3.83
N VAL A 546 -4.26 12.19 -4.82
CA VAL A 546 -4.52 12.62 -6.22
C VAL A 546 -6.00 12.77 -6.54
N MET A 547 -6.87 12.17 -5.72
CA MET A 547 -8.31 12.15 -5.92
C MET A 547 -8.95 13.55 -5.96
N ASP A 548 -8.47 14.49 -5.15
CA ASP A 548 -9.02 15.85 -5.10
C ASP A 548 -8.38 16.83 -6.10
N ASN A 549 -7.36 16.41 -6.85
CA ASN A 549 -6.66 17.26 -7.81
C ASN A 549 -6.64 16.65 -9.22
N GLY A 550 -7.48 17.21 -10.10
CA GLY A 550 -7.63 16.72 -11.47
C GLY A 550 -6.34 16.77 -12.31
N PHE A 551 -5.43 17.70 -12.04
CA PHE A 551 -4.14 17.77 -12.73
C PHE A 551 -3.20 16.66 -12.23
N ALA A 552 -3.08 16.50 -10.91
CA ALA A 552 -2.32 15.41 -10.30
C ALA A 552 -2.85 14.04 -10.69
N MET A 553 -4.17 13.86 -10.77
CA MET A 553 -4.85 12.66 -11.26
C MET A 553 -4.41 12.31 -12.70
N LYS A 554 -4.54 13.26 -13.63
CA LYS A 554 -4.10 13.06 -15.03
C LYS A 554 -2.62 12.72 -15.12
N ARG A 555 -1.80 13.42 -14.33
CA ARG A 555 -0.36 13.16 -14.29
C ARG A 555 -0.04 11.78 -13.73
N SER A 556 -0.77 11.36 -12.70
CA SER A 556 -0.62 10.05 -12.09
C SER A 556 -0.98 8.93 -13.05
N LEU A 557 -2.08 9.08 -13.80
CA LEU A 557 -2.46 8.13 -14.86
C LEU A 557 -1.35 7.97 -15.89
N LYS A 558 -0.79 9.07 -16.42
CA LYS A 558 0.31 9.02 -17.40
C LYS A 558 1.56 8.30 -16.86
N LEU A 559 1.92 8.55 -15.60
CA LEU A 559 3.10 7.93 -14.98
C LEU A 559 2.86 6.47 -14.56
N LEU A 560 1.65 6.14 -14.09
CA LEU A 560 1.26 4.76 -13.80
C LEU A 560 1.19 3.92 -15.06
N GLU A 561 0.62 4.47 -16.13
CA GLU A 561 0.63 3.86 -17.45
C GLU A 561 2.07 3.57 -17.90
N GLN A 562 2.97 4.54 -17.78
CA GLN A 562 4.39 4.32 -18.08
C GLN A 562 5.00 3.21 -17.22
N ARG A 563 4.70 3.15 -15.91
CA ARG A 563 5.18 2.07 -15.03
C ARG A 563 4.57 0.72 -15.39
N ARG A 564 3.29 0.67 -15.77
CA ARG A 564 2.61 -0.54 -16.23
C ARG A 564 3.30 -1.09 -17.48
N HIS A 565 3.60 -0.23 -18.45
CA HIS A 565 4.34 -0.61 -19.66
C HIS A 565 5.76 -1.13 -19.36
N GLN A 566 6.49 -0.48 -18.44
CA GLN A 566 7.82 -0.94 -18.01
C GLN A 566 7.73 -2.32 -17.34
N SER A 567 6.73 -2.51 -16.48
CA SER A 567 6.45 -3.78 -15.79
C SER A 567 6.08 -4.89 -16.78
N ALA A 568 5.22 -4.60 -17.77
CA ALA A 568 4.85 -5.54 -18.83
C ALA A 568 6.06 -5.94 -19.68
N SER A 569 6.88 -4.96 -20.09
CA SER A 569 8.10 -5.20 -20.86
C SER A 569 9.07 -6.09 -20.10
N PHE A 570 9.30 -5.81 -18.81
CA PHE A 570 10.13 -6.65 -17.94
C PHE A 570 9.59 -8.08 -17.86
N LEU A 571 8.30 -8.27 -17.58
CA LEU A 571 7.69 -9.60 -17.48
C LEU A 571 7.73 -10.38 -18.79
N SER A 572 7.58 -9.71 -19.94
CA SER A 572 7.64 -10.35 -21.25
C SER A 572 9.03 -10.94 -21.57
N GLN A 573 10.09 -10.36 -21.00
CA GLN A 573 11.47 -10.79 -21.19
C GLN A 573 11.93 -11.80 -20.14
N LEU A 574 11.24 -11.85 -18.99
CA LEU A 574 11.63 -12.67 -17.84
C LEU A 574 11.83 -14.16 -18.17
N PRO A 575 10.97 -14.83 -18.96
CA PRO A 575 11.19 -16.23 -19.34
C PRO A 575 12.52 -16.50 -20.07
N LEU A 576 13.05 -15.53 -20.81
CA LEU A 576 14.36 -15.63 -21.49
C LEU A 576 15.52 -15.64 -20.49
N HIS A 577 15.34 -15.03 -19.32
CA HIS A 577 16.35 -15.00 -18.26
C HIS A 577 16.32 -16.25 -17.39
N ILE A 578 15.14 -16.87 -17.23
CA ILE A 578 14.98 -18.14 -16.51
C ILE A 578 15.62 -19.28 -17.32
N ASP A 579 15.44 -19.28 -18.64
CA ASP A 579 16.03 -20.32 -19.49
C ASP A 579 17.51 -20.08 -19.79
N LYS A 580 18.39 -20.67 -18.98
CA LYS A 580 19.85 -20.63 -19.21
C LYS A 580 20.29 -21.32 -20.50
N SER A 581 19.43 -22.14 -21.12
CA SER A 581 19.77 -22.79 -22.38
C SER A 581 19.63 -21.80 -23.53
N ARG A 582 20.77 -21.25 -24.00
CA ARG A 582 20.85 -20.29 -25.14
C ARG A 582 20.29 -20.82 -26.47
N GLN A 583 19.80 -22.06 -26.52
CA GLN A 583 19.16 -22.71 -27.66
C GLN A 583 17.69 -23.06 -27.38
N SER A 584 17.02 -22.28 -26.52
CA SER A 584 15.63 -22.56 -26.15
C SER A 584 14.71 -22.47 -27.37
N LEU A 585 13.94 -23.53 -27.65
CA LEU A 585 12.80 -23.43 -28.54
C LEU A 585 11.82 -22.39 -27.98
N GLU A 586 11.27 -21.52 -28.83
CA GLU A 586 10.26 -20.51 -28.44
C GLU A 586 9.12 -21.10 -27.59
N THR A 587 8.75 -22.35 -27.86
CA THR A 587 7.75 -23.12 -27.12
C THR A 587 8.08 -23.27 -25.62
N LYS A 588 9.36 -23.36 -25.26
CA LYS A 588 9.81 -23.48 -23.86
C LYS A 588 9.70 -22.15 -23.13
N VAL A 589 10.09 -21.04 -23.78
CA VAL A 589 9.93 -19.68 -23.25
C VAL A 589 8.45 -19.38 -22.99
N ASP A 590 7.58 -19.77 -23.92
CA ASP A 590 6.13 -19.65 -23.78
C ASP A 590 5.59 -20.51 -22.63
N LEU A 591 6.10 -21.73 -22.46
CA LEU A 591 5.68 -22.59 -21.36
C LEU A 591 6.09 -22.02 -20.00
N ILE A 592 7.30 -21.46 -19.86
CA ILE A 592 7.74 -20.78 -18.64
C ILE A 592 6.84 -19.59 -18.33
N MET A 593 6.45 -18.81 -19.35
CA MET A 593 5.51 -17.70 -19.18
C MET A 593 4.16 -18.19 -18.61
N ASP A 594 3.66 -19.32 -19.11
CA ASP A 594 2.45 -19.94 -18.59
C ASP A 594 2.59 -20.39 -17.12
N GLN A 595 3.74 -20.99 -16.79
CA GLN A 595 4.06 -21.45 -15.43
C GLN A 595 4.09 -20.31 -14.41
N ILE A 596 4.68 -19.16 -14.77
CA ILE A 596 4.75 -17.98 -13.88
C ILE A 596 3.35 -17.55 -13.42
N PHE A 597 2.33 -17.67 -14.26
CA PHE A 597 0.98 -17.18 -13.95
C PHE A 597 0.06 -18.26 -13.36
N HIS A 598 0.14 -19.49 -13.87
CA HIS A 598 -0.87 -20.53 -13.61
C HIS A 598 -0.40 -21.67 -12.72
N ASP A 599 0.91 -21.89 -12.56
CA ASP A 599 1.39 -22.99 -11.71
C ASP A 599 1.60 -22.53 -10.27
N PRO A 600 1.31 -23.39 -9.29
CA PRO A 600 1.76 -23.16 -7.92
C PRO A 600 3.28 -23.30 -7.86
N LEU A 601 3.94 -22.31 -7.26
CA LEU A 601 5.40 -22.28 -7.14
C LEU A 601 5.91 -23.36 -6.17
N CYS A 602 5.14 -23.66 -5.13
CA CYS A 602 5.39 -24.77 -4.22
C CYS A 602 4.07 -25.38 -3.74
N LYS A 603 4.13 -26.53 -3.05
CA LYS A 603 2.95 -27.26 -2.57
C LYS A 603 2.04 -26.46 -1.63
N LEU A 604 2.55 -25.38 -1.04
CA LEU A 604 1.84 -24.53 -0.08
C LEU A 604 1.43 -23.17 -0.67
N GLU A 605 1.95 -22.80 -1.85
CA GLU A 605 1.68 -21.51 -2.47
C GLU A 605 0.63 -21.66 -3.58
N THR A 606 -0.30 -20.70 -3.62
CA THR A 606 -1.28 -20.57 -4.70
C THR A 606 -0.62 -20.03 -5.96
N SER A 607 -1.17 -20.34 -7.14
CA SER A 607 -0.72 -19.69 -8.39
C SER A 607 -0.98 -18.17 -8.37
N VAL A 608 -0.35 -17.40 -9.26
CA VAL A 608 -0.61 -15.94 -9.38
C VAL A 608 -2.08 -15.67 -9.68
N VAL A 609 -2.64 -16.39 -10.65
CA VAL A 609 -4.06 -16.28 -11.02
C VAL A 609 -4.97 -16.65 -9.85
N GLU A 610 -4.57 -17.63 -9.04
CA GLU A 610 -5.30 -18.01 -7.83
C GLU A 610 -5.24 -16.97 -6.73
N HIS A 611 -4.07 -16.42 -6.47
CA HIS A 611 -3.88 -15.33 -5.53
C HIS A 611 -4.71 -14.09 -5.90
N VAL A 612 -4.80 -13.81 -7.20
CA VAL A 612 -5.42 -12.61 -7.77
C VAL A 612 -6.95 -12.69 -7.80
N ILE A 613 -7.51 -13.89 -7.98
CA ILE A 613 -8.96 -14.06 -8.21
C ILE A 613 -9.74 -14.29 -6.90
N GLN A 614 -9.07 -14.43 -5.75
CA GLN A 614 -9.77 -14.53 -4.46
C GLN A 614 -10.70 -13.32 -4.24
N PRO A 615 -12.04 -13.51 -4.22
CA PRO A 615 -12.97 -12.40 -4.11
C PRO A 615 -12.91 -11.75 -2.72
N GLY A 616 -13.07 -10.43 -2.69
CA GLY A 616 -13.52 -9.77 -1.47
C GLY A 616 -14.91 -10.32 -1.08
N LYS A 617 -15.06 -10.76 0.18
CA LYS A 617 -16.22 -11.46 0.79
C LYS A 617 -17.62 -10.87 0.50
N ASN A 618 -17.71 -9.67 -0.06
CA ASN A 618 -18.94 -8.87 -0.17
C ASN A 618 -19.31 -8.39 -1.59
N TYR A 619 -18.54 -8.70 -2.64
CA TYR A 619 -18.89 -8.27 -3.99
C TYR A 619 -19.85 -9.28 -4.66
N ARG A 620 -21.07 -8.81 -4.95
CA ARG A 620 -22.20 -9.61 -5.46
C ARG A 620 -21.82 -10.48 -6.67
N LYS A 621 -22.42 -11.68 -6.74
CA LYS A 621 -22.38 -12.67 -7.83
C LYS A 621 -22.75 -12.17 -9.24
N ASP A 622 -23.12 -10.90 -9.41
CA ASP A 622 -23.73 -10.40 -10.65
C ASP A 622 -22.74 -9.80 -11.66
N ASN A 623 -21.44 -9.66 -11.33
CA ASN A 623 -20.45 -9.09 -12.25
C ASN A 623 -19.25 -10.03 -12.43
N ASP A 624 -18.97 -10.42 -13.67
CA ASP A 624 -17.80 -11.22 -14.10
C ASP A 624 -16.44 -10.52 -13.90
N ASN A 625 -16.38 -9.47 -13.05
CA ASN A 625 -15.18 -8.67 -12.85
C ASN A 625 -14.36 -9.22 -11.67
N PHE A 626 -13.08 -9.49 -11.91
CA PHE A 626 -12.13 -9.81 -10.84
C PHE A 626 -11.72 -8.53 -10.12
N PHE A 627 -11.88 -8.51 -8.81
CA PHE A 627 -11.57 -7.38 -7.95
C PHE A 627 -10.36 -7.69 -7.09
N LEU A 628 -9.37 -6.80 -7.10
CA LEU A 628 -8.09 -6.97 -6.41
C LEU A 628 -7.86 -5.89 -5.36
N PRO A 629 -7.29 -6.24 -4.20
CA PRO A 629 -6.83 -5.26 -3.24
C PRO A 629 -5.65 -4.46 -3.82
N VAL A 630 -5.91 -3.19 -4.12
CA VAL A 630 -4.94 -2.23 -4.67
C VAL A 630 -4.52 -1.17 -3.66
N ALA A 631 -5.32 -0.93 -2.63
CA ALA A 631 -4.95 -0.01 -1.57
C ALA A 631 -5.29 -0.56 -0.20
N LEU A 632 -4.45 -0.25 0.79
CA LEU A 632 -4.63 -0.65 2.18
C LEU A 632 -4.41 0.57 3.09
N GLN A 633 -5.41 0.89 3.90
CA GLN A 633 -5.27 1.90 4.94
C GLN A 633 -4.43 1.35 6.10
N VAL A 634 -3.47 2.15 6.57
CA VAL A 634 -2.49 1.73 7.58
C VAL A 634 -2.98 1.98 8.99
N SER A 635 -2.85 0.96 9.85
CA SER A 635 -2.91 1.10 11.30
C SER A 635 -1.52 1.19 11.94
N LEU A 636 -1.46 1.64 13.19
CA LEU A 636 -0.19 1.64 13.94
C LEU A 636 0.36 0.24 14.12
N ASP A 637 -0.53 -0.74 14.29
CA ASP A 637 -0.17 -2.15 14.47
C ASP A 637 0.50 -2.71 13.22
N ASP A 638 0.03 -2.32 12.02
CA ASP A 638 0.67 -2.69 10.74
C ASP A 638 2.11 -2.15 10.68
N LEU A 639 2.31 -0.89 11.10
CA LEU A 639 3.63 -0.27 11.15
C LEU A 639 4.54 -0.95 12.18
N CYS A 640 4.02 -1.29 13.36
CA CYS A 640 4.76 -2.06 14.36
C CYS A 640 5.14 -3.43 13.81
N HIS A 641 4.19 -4.14 13.22
CA HIS A 641 4.41 -5.45 12.62
C HIS A 641 5.45 -5.39 11.51
N HIS A 642 5.44 -4.34 10.69
CA HIS A 642 6.42 -4.15 9.62
C HIS A 642 7.84 -3.93 10.18
N LEU A 643 8.01 -3.04 11.16
CA LEU A 643 9.31 -2.82 11.81
C LEU A 643 9.84 -4.09 12.50
N ILE A 644 8.93 -4.91 13.04
CA ILE A 644 9.27 -6.19 13.63
C ILE A 644 9.61 -7.22 12.53
N SER A 645 8.83 -7.30 11.45
CA SER A 645 8.90 -8.40 10.47
C SER A 645 10.02 -8.25 9.45
N ASN A 646 10.35 -7.02 9.03
CA ASN A 646 11.51 -6.77 8.16
C ASN A 646 12.84 -7.19 8.78
N SER A 647 12.87 -7.52 10.07
CA SER A 647 14.07 -8.03 10.74
C SER A 647 14.23 -9.56 10.64
N ALA A 648 13.34 -10.28 9.95
CA ALA A 648 13.46 -11.74 9.81
C ALA A 648 14.54 -12.09 8.77
N PRO A 649 15.54 -12.92 9.10
CA PRO A 649 16.55 -13.33 8.14
C PRO A 649 15.88 -14.15 7.03
N GLU A 650 16.04 -13.73 5.78
CA GLU A 650 15.69 -14.56 4.63
C GLU A 650 16.38 -15.92 4.79
N LYS A 651 15.58 -17.00 4.70
CA LYS A 651 16.10 -18.35 4.85
C LYS A 651 17.00 -18.64 3.65
N ASN A 652 18.31 -18.53 3.86
CA ASN A 652 19.33 -19.05 2.95
C ASN A 652 19.18 -20.58 2.86
N GLY A 653 18.34 -21.09 1.96
CA GLY A 653 18.08 -22.53 1.93
C GLY A 653 17.36 -23.10 0.72
N ASP A 654 16.67 -22.30 -0.10
CA ASP A 654 15.99 -22.84 -1.28
C ASP A 654 16.92 -22.91 -2.51
N PRO A 655 16.70 -23.87 -3.42
CA PRO A 655 17.46 -23.94 -4.67
C PRO A 655 17.25 -22.66 -5.50
N PRO A 656 18.27 -22.21 -6.24
CA PRO A 656 18.24 -20.93 -6.95
C PRO A 656 17.16 -20.84 -8.05
N GLU A 657 16.58 -21.95 -8.49
CA GLU A 657 15.58 -21.96 -9.57
C GLU A 657 14.16 -21.60 -9.06
N ASP A 658 13.76 -22.14 -7.90
CA ASP A 658 12.45 -21.86 -7.31
C ASP A 658 12.35 -20.39 -6.85
N GLU A 659 13.45 -19.81 -6.37
CA GLU A 659 13.52 -18.38 -6.00
C GLU A 659 13.31 -17.47 -7.23
N ILE A 660 13.85 -17.83 -8.39
CA ILE A 660 13.67 -17.08 -9.63
C ILE A 660 12.22 -17.13 -10.10
N LEU A 661 11.60 -18.32 -10.11
CA LEU A 661 10.18 -18.46 -10.47
C LEU A 661 9.28 -17.72 -9.47
N ARG A 662 9.58 -17.81 -8.17
CA ARG A 662 8.85 -17.09 -7.11
C ARG A 662 8.95 -15.58 -7.27
N SER A 663 10.16 -15.07 -7.52
CA SER A 663 10.38 -13.65 -7.83
C SER A 663 9.62 -13.20 -9.08
N SER A 664 9.54 -14.07 -10.08
CA SER A 664 8.81 -13.82 -11.33
C SER A 664 7.31 -13.76 -11.13
N ALA A 665 6.76 -14.69 -10.35
CA ALA A 665 5.36 -14.71 -9.96
C ALA A 665 4.98 -13.50 -9.09
N ASN A 666 5.82 -13.12 -8.12
CA ASN A 666 5.62 -11.90 -7.34
C ASN A 666 5.58 -10.66 -8.24
N SER A 667 6.47 -10.62 -9.24
CA SER A 667 6.49 -9.56 -10.24
C SER A 667 5.22 -9.52 -11.09
N ALA A 668 4.67 -10.69 -11.43
CA ALA A 668 3.40 -10.81 -12.14
C ALA A 668 2.22 -10.33 -11.27
N VAL A 669 2.17 -10.70 -9.99
CA VAL A 669 1.18 -10.18 -9.03
C VAL A 669 1.25 -8.66 -8.95
N ALA A 670 2.45 -8.10 -8.81
CA ALA A 670 2.65 -6.66 -8.74
C ALA A 670 2.15 -5.93 -10.00
N HIS A 671 2.39 -6.49 -11.18
CA HIS A 671 1.88 -5.95 -12.45
C HIS A 671 0.35 -5.97 -12.51
N ILE A 672 -0.26 -7.08 -12.11
CA ILE A 672 -1.72 -7.25 -12.10
C ILE A 672 -2.38 -6.23 -11.13
N GLN A 673 -1.80 -6.01 -9.95
CA GLN A 673 -2.27 -5.00 -9.00
C GLN A 673 -2.08 -3.57 -9.53
N LEU A 674 -0.98 -3.31 -10.23
CA LEU A 674 -0.73 -2.02 -10.89
C LEU A 674 -1.76 -1.73 -11.99
N ASP A 675 -2.13 -2.72 -12.80
CA ASP A 675 -3.19 -2.60 -13.80
C ASP A 675 -4.57 -2.35 -13.18
N ALA A 676 -4.88 -3.04 -12.08
CA ALA A 676 -6.11 -2.81 -11.34
C ALA A 676 -6.17 -1.38 -10.75
N LEU A 677 -5.07 -0.88 -10.17
CA LEU A 677 -4.99 0.49 -9.66
C LEU A 677 -5.15 1.52 -10.78
N PHE A 678 -4.49 1.29 -11.92
CA PHE A 678 -4.65 2.13 -13.11
C PHE A 678 -6.11 2.17 -13.58
N SER A 679 -6.75 1.00 -13.68
CA SER A 679 -8.16 0.87 -14.08
C SER A 679 -9.11 1.60 -13.12
N LEU A 680 -8.81 1.57 -11.81
CA LEU A 680 -9.56 2.33 -10.81
C LEU A 680 -9.43 3.84 -11.04
N LEU A 681 -8.20 4.36 -11.13
CA LEU A 681 -7.94 5.79 -11.33
C LEU A 681 -8.51 6.28 -12.66
N GLU A 682 -8.44 5.47 -13.71
CA GLU A 682 -9.01 5.80 -15.01
C GLU A 682 -10.54 5.86 -14.93
N GLY A 683 -11.16 4.88 -14.26
CA GLY A 683 -12.59 4.88 -13.99
C GLY A 683 -13.03 6.11 -13.21
N VAL A 684 -12.28 6.50 -12.18
CA VAL A 684 -12.52 7.72 -11.39
C VAL A 684 -12.39 8.97 -12.26
N SER A 685 -11.32 9.08 -13.06
CA SER A 685 -11.06 10.24 -13.93
C SER A 685 -12.08 10.39 -15.06
N ARG A 686 -12.67 9.30 -15.56
CA ARG A 686 -13.72 9.34 -16.59
C ARG A 686 -15.10 9.59 -16.01
N SER A 687 -15.32 9.21 -14.75
CA SER A 687 -16.61 9.41 -14.11
C SER A 687 -16.82 10.90 -13.83
N ASP A 688 -17.66 11.56 -14.64
CA ASP A 688 -18.27 12.86 -14.28
C ASP A 688 -19.09 12.78 -12.96
N GLN A 689 -19.16 11.61 -12.34
CA GLN A 689 -19.94 11.29 -11.18
C GLN A 689 -19.13 11.51 -9.89
N SER A 690 -19.29 12.72 -9.35
CA SER A 690 -19.06 13.02 -7.93
C SER A 690 -19.67 11.94 -6.98
N ALA A 691 -20.65 11.15 -7.42
CA ALA A 691 -21.29 10.11 -6.60
C ALA A 691 -20.41 8.86 -6.38
N ALA A 692 -19.83 8.27 -7.43
CA ALA A 692 -18.92 7.12 -7.29
C ALA A 692 -17.65 7.53 -6.53
N TYR A 693 -17.16 8.73 -6.82
CA TYR A 693 -16.10 9.39 -6.06
C TYR A 693 -16.44 9.53 -4.58
N LYS A 694 -17.62 10.07 -4.25
CA LYS A 694 -18.09 10.22 -2.87
C LYS A 694 -18.29 8.88 -2.17
N GLU A 695 -18.74 7.85 -2.88
CA GLU A 695 -18.86 6.51 -2.30
C GLU A 695 -17.48 5.93 -1.99
N LEU A 696 -16.51 6.08 -2.90
CA LEU A 696 -15.13 5.66 -2.66
C LEU A 696 -14.51 6.43 -1.50
N HIS A 697 -14.68 7.75 -1.47
CA HIS A 697 -14.18 8.63 -0.42
C HIS A 697 -14.88 8.40 0.93
N GLN A 698 -16.17 8.05 0.92
CA GLN A 698 -16.89 7.66 2.12
C GLN A 698 -16.38 6.31 2.63
N LYS A 699 -16.07 5.36 1.73
CA LYS A 699 -15.43 4.10 2.10
C LYS A 699 -14.00 4.30 2.63
N LEU A 700 -13.26 5.28 2.10
CA LEU A 700 -11.94 5.67 2.59
C LEU A 700 -11.97 6.23 4.02
N ASN A 701 -13.06 6.92 4.39
CA ASN A 701 -13.12 7.67 5.65
C ASN A 701 -14.07 7.10 6.70
N CYS A 702 -14.79 6.02 6.41
CA CYS A 702 -15.71 5.41 7.38
C CYS A 702 -14.95 4.40 8.25
N ASP A 703 -14.75 4.75 9.51
CA ASP A 703 -14.41 3.79 10.56
C ASP A 703 -15.49 2.71 10.60
N SER A 704 -15.10 1.50 10.22
CA SER A 704 -15.99 0.35 10.23
C SER A 704 -15.93 -0.30 11.61
N ASP A 705 -16.98 -0.12 12.41
CA ASP A 705 -17.22 -0.84 13.69
C ASP A 705 -17.38 -2.37 13.54
N SER A 706 -17.03 -2.94 12.37
CA SER A 706 -17.12 -4.37 12.13
C SER A 706 -15.81 -5.05 12.55
N ASN A 707 -15.90 -5.99 13.50
CA ASN A 707 -14.81 -6.84 14.02
C ASN A 707 -14.01 -7.66 12.96
N ASP A 708 -14.22 -7.45 11.66
CA ASP A 708 -13.49 -8.08 10.56
C ASP A 708 -12.53 -7.01 9.95
N ASP A 709 -11.56 -6.59 10.77
CA ASP A 709 -10.79 -5.33 10.65
C ASP A 709 -9.91 -5.22 9.39
N ASP A 710 -9.48 -6.34 8.79
CA ASP A 710 -8.52 -6.32 7.68
C ASP A 710 -9.17 -6.10 6.31
N VAL A 711 -10.37 -6.67 6.10
CA VAL A 711 -11.06 -6.58 4.80
C VAL A 711 -11.66 -5.20 4.61
N SER A 712 -12.08 -4.54 5.69
CA SER A 712 -12.71 -3.23 5.64
C SER A 712 -11.74 -2.11 5.27
N ARG A 713 -10.44 -2.27 5.56
CA ARG A 713 -9.38 -1.29 5.24
C ARG A 713 -8.81 -1.42 3.83
N SER A 714 -9.21 -2.46 3.09
CA SER A 714 -8.70 -2.76 1.75
C SER A 714 -9.61 -2.20 0.65
N PHE A 715 -9.02 -1.51 -0.32
CA PHE A 715 -9.71 -1.04 -1.53
C PHE A 715 -9.53 -2.02 -2.66
N PHE A 716 -10.65 -2.42 -3.25
CA PHE A 716 -10.67 -3.36 -4.34
C PHE A 716 -10.93 -2.66 -5.68
N ALA A 717 -10.16 -3.02 -6.70
CA ALA A 717 -10.30 -2.49 -8.05
C ALA A 717 -10.45 -3.60 -9.09
N PRO A 718 -11.25 -3.39 -10.15
CA PRO A 718 -11.38 -4.35 -11.21
C PRO A 718 -10.11 -4.39 -12.08
N LEU A 719 -9.81 -5.57 -12.63
CA LEU A 719 -8.81 -5.69 -13.70
C LEU A 719 -9.27 -5.01 -14.99
N SER A 720 -8.30 -4.55 -15.79
CA SER A 720 -8.61 -4.14 -17.16
C SER A 720 -9.18 -5.32 -17.94
N THR A 721 -10.11 -5.05 -18.84
CA THR A 721 -10.74 -6.09 -19.66
C THR A 721 -9.72 -6.84 -20.52
N SER A 722 -8.69 -6.14 -20.97
CA SER A 722 -7.63 -6.69 -21.82
C SER A 722 -6.76 -7.67 -21.04
N LEU A 723 -6.22 -7.28 -19.88
CA LEU A 723 -5.43 -8.18 -19.04
C LEU A 723 -6.27 -9.36 -18.55
N ARG A 724 -7.52 -9.12 -18.15
CA ARG A 724 -8.46 -10.19 -17.78
C ARG A 724 -8.62 -11.23 -18.89
N SER A 725 -8.83 -10.79 -20.13
CA SER A 725 -8.98 -11.68 -21.29
C SER A 725 -7.71 -12.43 -21.66
N ALA A 726 -6.55 -11.91 -21.27
CA ALA A 726 -5.27 -12.59 -21.47
C ALA A 726 -5.01 -13.64 -20.38
N LEU A 727 -5.40 -13.36 -19.13
CA LEU A 727 -5.25 -14.25 -17.97
C LEU A 727 -6.24 -15.41 -17.98
N VAL A 728 -7.52 -15.11 -18.21
CA VAL A 728 -8.53 -16.15 -18.32
C VAL A 728 -8.51 -16.62 -19.76
N ASP A 729 -8.37 -17.93 -19.95
CA ASP A 729 -8.52 -18.59 -21.24
C ASP A 729 -9.99 -18.56 -21.69
N GLU A 730 -10.67 -17.41 -21.55
CA GLU A 730 -11.88 -17.13 -22.30
C GLU A 730 -11.44 -17.27 -23.74
N ASP A 731 -11.98 -18.28 -24.42
CA ASP A 731 -11.76 -18.45 -25.85
C ASP A 731 -12.27 -17.15 -26.45
N ILE A 732 -11.38 -16.15 -26.63
CA ILE A 732 -11.63 -15.00 -27.47
C ILE A 732 -12.08 -15.68 -28.72
N THR A 733 -13.36 -15.49 -28.99
CA THR A 733 -14.03 -16.09 -30.11
C THR A 733 -13.46 -15.34 -31.30
N GLU A 734 -12.22 -15.67 -31.65
CA GLU A 734 -11.48 -15.10 -32.74
C GLU A 734 -12.45 -15.17 -33.90
N SER A 735 -12.78 -13.99 -34.40
CA SER A 735 -13.68 -13.71 -35.51
C SER A 735 -13.27 -14.39 -36.82
N ASP A 736 -12.32 -15.33 -36.75
CA ASP A 736 -11.76 -16.09 -37.84
C ASP A 736 -12.70 -17.24 -38.18
N SER A 737 -13.65 -16.91 -39.06
CA SER A 737 -14.54 -17.83 -39.80
C SER A 737 -15.51 -18.65 -38.93
N GLU A 738 -16.81 -18.36 -39.08
CA GLU A 738 -17.92 -19.08 -38.42
C GLU A 738 -17.94 -20.61 -38.63
N SER A 739 -17.11 -21.15 -39.52
CA SER A 739 -17.23 -22.54 -39.98
C SER A 739 -16.64 -23.60 -39.05
N ASN A 740 -15.85 -23.27 -38.03
CA ASN A 740 -15.20 -24.28 -37.16
C ASN A 740 -15.08 -23.88 -35.67
N LYS A 741 -16.06 -23.17 -35.12
CA LYS A 741 -16.08 -22.89 -33.68
C LYS A 741 -16.38 -24.18 -32.91
N ILE A 742 -15.34 -24.83 -32.39
CA ILE A 742 -15.48 -26.01 -31.52
C ILE A 742 -16.17 -25.53 -30.24
N THR A 743 -17.46 -25.80 -30.12
CA THR A 743 -18.21 -25.58 -28.88
C THR A 743 -17.69 -26.51 -27.79
N LYS A 744 -17.74 -26.05 -26.53
CA LYS A 744 -17.36 -26.86 -25.36
C LYS A 744 -18.04 -28.24 -25.49
N PRO A 745 -17.29 -29.35 -25.50
CA PRO A 745 -17.87 -30.67 -25.74
C PRO A 745 -18.94 -30.97 -24.69
N GLN A 746 -20.18 -31.17 -25.13
CA GLN A 746 -21.31 -31.40 -24.22
C GLN A 746 -21.40 -32.87 -23.83
N HIS A 747 -21.61 -33.11 -22.53
CA HIS A 747 -21.93 -34.43 -21.99
C HIS A 747 -23.09 -35.08 -22.79
N GLY A 748 -22.95 -36.37 -23.08
CA GLY A 748 -23.95 -37.15 -23.82
C GLY A 748 -23.88 -37.06 -25.34
N THR A 749 -23.09 -36.13 -25.89
CA THR A 749 -22.90 -36.04 -27.34
C THR A 749 -22.14 -37.26 -27.85
N VAL A 750 -22.54 -37.80 -29.02
CA VAL A 750 -21.84 -38.90 -29.68
C VAL A 750 -20.67 -38.34 -30.50
N LEU A 751 -19.48 -38.91 -30.28
CA LEU A 751 -18.22 -38.54 -30.91
C LEU A 751 -17.70 -39.72 -31.73
N THR A 752 -17.48 -39.50 -33.02
CA THR A 752 -16.78 -40.49 -33.85
C THR A 752 -15.30 -40.55 -33.45
N LEU A 753 -14.86 -41.77 -33.13
CA LEU A 753 -13.49 -42.13 -32.73
C LEU A 753 -12.62 -42.47 -33.95
N VAL A 754 -13.23 -42.80 -35.10
CA VAL A 754 -12.50 -43.11 -36.34
C VAL A 754 -11.62 -41.93 -36.76
N GLY A 755 -10.31 -42.18 -36.88
CA GLY A 755 -9.32 -41.17 -37.25
C GLY A 755 -8.85 -40.29 -36.08
N LYS A 756 -9.30 -40.56 -34.85
CA LYS A 756 -8.81 -39.89 -33.64
C LYS A 756 -7.88 -40.81 -32.87
N GLU A 757 -6.89 -40.21 -32.23
CA GLU A 757 -6.04 -40.91 -31.28
C GLU A 757 -6.84 -41.15 -29.99
N ALA A 758 -7.07 -42.42 -29.66
CA ALA A 758 -7.90 -42.85 -28.53
C ALA A 758 -7.14 -43.87 -27.70
N PHE A 759 -7.02 -43.62 -26.40
CA PHE A 759 -6.33 -44.50 -25.47
C PHE A 759 -7.35 -45.25 -24.60
N PRO A 760 -7.42 -46.60 -24.70
CA PRO A 760 -8.31 -47.37 -23.84
C PRO A 760 -7.80 -47.30 -22.38
N CYS A 761 -8.69 -46.96 -21.48
CA CYS A 761 -8.44 -46.85 -20.04
C CYS A 761 -9.67 -47.28 -19.26
N VAL A 762 -9.52 -47.44 -17.94
CA VAL A 762 -10.63 -47.62 -17.01
C VAL A 762 -10.51 -46.58 -15.90
N CYS A 763 -11.65 -46.13 -15.39
CA CYS A 763 -11.72 -45.31 -14.19
C CYS A 763 -12.68 -45.94 -13.18
N GLU A 764 -12.49 -45.57 -11.92
CA GLU A 764 -13.48 -45.83 -10.88
C GLU A 764 -14.71 -44.94 -11.11
N VAL A 765 -15.89 -45.49 -10.87
CA VAL A 765 -17.17 -44.75 -10.94
C VAL A 765 -17.68 -44.54 -9.53
N SER A 766 -17.62 -43.30 -9.05
CA SER A 766 -18.28 -42.92 -7.81
C SER A 766 -19.79 -43.11 -7.91
N SER A 767 -20.44 -43.31 -6.77
CA SER A 767 -21.91 -43.34 -6.68
C SER A 767 -22.54 -42.04 -7.22
N GLU A 768 -21.85 -40.91 -7.04
CA GLU A 768 -22.29 -39.61 -7.53
C GLU A 768 -22.17 -39.52 -9.05
N GLY A 769 -21.07 -39.99 -9.64
CA GLY A 769 -20.83 -39.95 -11.09
C GLY A 769 -21.57 -41.02 -11.89
N ALA A 770 -22.19 -42.00 -11.23
CA ALA A 770 -22.83 -43.15 -11.89
C ALA A 770 -23.89 -42.76 -12.93
N HIS A 771 -24.62 -41.65 -12.72
CA HIS A 771 -25.66 -41.16 -13.62
C HIS A 771 -25.13 -40.61 -14.96
N LEU A 772 -23.83 -40.35 -15.06
CA LEU A 772 -23.19 -39.87 -16.29
C LEU A 772 -23.00 -41.02 -17.30
N PHE A 773 -22.98 -42.27 -16.86
CA PHE A 773 -22.74 -43.43 -17.69
C PHE A 773 -24.03 -44.07 -18.19
N SER A 774 -23.96 -44.80 -19.29
CA SER A 774 -25.07 -45.64 -19.72
C SER A 774 -25.17 -46.91 -18.86
N ASP A 775 -26.40 -47.33 -18.52
CA ASP A 775 -26.65 -48.61 -17.81
C ASP A 775 -26.15 -49.84 -18.59
N MET A 776 -25.91 -49.64 -19.88
CA MET A 776 -25.57 -50.65 -20.87
C MET A 776 -24.07 -50.69 -21.20
N GLY A 777 -23.25 -49.84 -20.57
CA GLY A 777 -21.80 -49.77 -20.78
C GLY A 777 -21.03 -50.99 -20.28
N SER A 778 -19.80 -51.17 -20.76
CA SER A 778 -18.87 -52.18 -20.26
C SER A 778 -18.34 -51.78 -18.88
N SER A 779 -19.19 -51.97 -17.86
CA SER A 779 -18.81 -51.82 -16.46
C SER A 779 -18.46 -53.17 -15.85
N VAL A 780 -17.41 -53.20 -15.02
CA VAL A 780 -16.97 -54.37 -14.28
C VAL A 780 -16.97 -54.00 -12.80
N VAL A 781 -17.64 -54.80 -11.98
CA VAL A 781 -17.59 -54.65 -10.52
C VAL A 781 -16.56 -55.64 -9.99
N ALA A 782 -15.49 -55.12 -9.39
CA ALA A 782 -14.43 -55.92 -8.79
C ALA A 782 -14.14 -55.37 -7.38
N ASP A 783 -14.13 -56.24 -6.37
CA ASP A 783 -13.90 -55.89 -4.96
C ASP A 783 -14.80 -54.77 -4.43
N GLY A 784 -16.05 -54.70 -4.93
CA GLY A 784 -17.02 -53.67 -4.55
C GLY A 784 -16.84 -52.32 -5.26
N VAL A 785 -15.81 -52.16 -6.08
CA VAL A 785 -15.56 -50.97 -6.89
C VAL A 785 -16.13 -51.18 -8.30
N LYS A 786 -16.91 -50.21 -8.79
CA LYS A 786 -17.42 -50.22 -10.16
C LYS A 786 -16.40 -49.53 -11.07
N TRP A 787 -15.83 -50.30 -11.99
CA TRP A 787 -14.91 -49.83 -13.01
C TRP A 787 -15.64 -49.63 -14.33
N GLN A 788 -15.38 -48.53 -15.02
CA GLN A 788 -15.92 -48.27 -16.35
C GLN A 788 -14.80 -48.21 -17.38
N SER A 789 -14.95 -48.93 -18.50
CA SER A 789 -14.06 -48.76 -19.65
C SER A 789 -14.38 -47.51 -20.44
N LEU A 790 -13.32 -46.74 -20.75
CA LEU A 790 -13.39 -45.46 -21.43
C LEU A 790 -12.29 -45.36 -22.49
N TYR A 791 -12.48 -44.42 -23.41
CA TYR A 791 -11.44 -43.91 -24.27
C TYR A 791 -11.07 -42.48 -23.86
N LEU A 792 -9.78 -42.26 -23.66
CA LEU A 792 -9.21 -40.93 -23.54
C LEU A 792 -8.93 -40.40 -24.94
N VAL A 793 -9.55 -39.27 -25.28
CA VAL A 793 -9.52 -38.66 -26.63
C VAL A 793 -9.21 -37.18 -26.54
N PHE A 794 -8.42 -36.67 -27.48
CA PHE A 794 -8.14 -35.24 -27.60
C PHE A 794 -9.04 -34.59 -28.66
N LEU A 795 -9.69 -33.46 -28.32
CA LEU A 795 -10.47 -32.66 -29.27
C LEU A 795 -10.13 -31.18 -29.11
N GLY A 796 -9.26 -30.68 -29.99
CA GLY A 796 -8.78 -29.29 -29.92
C GLY A 796 -8.01 -29.04 -28.62
N SER A 797 -8.51 -28.11 -27.80
CA SER A 797 -7.99 -27.74 -26.48
C SER A 797 -8.59 -28.57 -25.32
N PHE A 798 -9.42 -29.58 -25.62
CA PHE A 798 -10.10 -30.38 -24.62
C PHE A 798 -9.57 -31.81 -24.55
N LEU A 799 -9.45 -32.32 -23.32
CA LEU A 799 -9.43 -33.74 -23.02
C LEU A 799 -10.88 -34.22 -22.89
N ILE A 800 -11.21 -35.32 -23.55
CA ILE A 800 -12.54 -35.91 -23.52
C ILE A 800 -12.43 -37.38 -23.10
N LEU A 801 -13.28 -37.78 -22.18
CA LEU A 801 -13.48 -39.17 -21.80
C LEU A 801 -14.76 -39.67 -22.43
N VAL A 802 -14.63 -40.74 -23.21
CA VAL A 802 -15.69 -41.25 -24.08
C VAL A 802 -16.03 -42.69 -23.68
N GLU A 803 -17.30 -42.96 -23.42
CA GLU A 803 -17.83 -44.31 -23.25
C GLU A 803 -18.03 -44.95 -24.64
N PRO A 804 -17.51 -46.17 -24.89
CA PRO A 804 -17.72 -46.86 -26.15
C PRO A 804 -19.20 -47.16 -26.41
N ASP A 805 -19.68 -46.92 -27.65
CA ASP A 805 -21.02 -47.31 -28.04
C ASP A 805 -21.13 -48.83 -28.30
N GLN A 806 -22.29 -49.43 -28.01
CA GLN A 806 -22.55 -50.85 -28.25
C GLN A 806 -22.57 -51.21 -29.75
N GLY A 807 -22.81 -50.23 -30.62
CA GLY A 807 -22.82 -50.39 -32.08
C GLY A 807 -21.46 -50.68 -32.72
N GLY A 808 -20.37 -50.64 -31.95
CA GLY A 808 -19.01 -50.95 -32.38
C GLY A 808 -18.01 -49.82 -32.08
N PRO A 809 -16.70 -50.03 -32.31
CA PRO A 809 -15.62 -49.15 -31.86
C PRO A 809 -15.53 -47.80 -32.62
N LYS A 810 -16.53 -47.46 -33.43
CA LYS A 810 -16.50 -46.30 -34.32
C LYS A 810 -16.93 -45.01 -33.63
N ASP A 811 -17.91 -45.11 -32.74
CA ASP A 811 -18.52 -43.99 -32.07
C ASP A 811 -18.50 -44.22 -30.56
N GLY A 812 -18.53 -43.12 -29.80
CA GLY A 812 -18.67 -43.20 -28.35
C GLY A 812 -19.32 -41.95 -27.78
N ARG A 813 -19.89 -42.08 -26.59
CA ARG A 813 -20.62 -41.02 -25.90
C ARG A 813 -19.70 -40.24 -24.97
N ILE A 814 -19.70 -38.93 -25.05
CA ILE A 814 -18.91 -38.07 -24.16
C ILE A 814 -19.44 -38.16 -22.73
N ILE A 815 -18.57 -38.51 -21.78
CA ILE A 815 -18.89 -38.60 -20.35
C ILE A 815 -18.40 -37.36 -19.62
N SER A 816 -17.13 -37.00 -19.80
CA SER A 816 -16.52 -35.82 -19.20
C SER A 816 -15.63 -35.11 -20.21
N SER A 817 -15.53 -33.79 -20.09
CA SER A 817 -14.62 -32.96 -20.86
C SER A 817 -14.00 -31.90 -19.97
N CYS A 818 -12.70 -31.68 -20.13
CA CYS A 818 -11.96 -30.64 -19.40
C CYS A 818 -10.92 -29.99 -20.31
N ARG A 819 -10.53 -28.76 -19.99
CA ARG A 819 -9.54 -28.02 -20.77
C ARG A 819 -8.14 -28.55 -20.47
N LEU A 820 -7.35 -28.78 -21.51
CA LEU A 820 -5.96 -29.23 -21.38
C LEU A 820 -5.09 -28.19 -20.66
N SER A 821 -5.42 -26.90 -20.75
CA SER A 821 -4.72 -25.81 -20.03
C SER A 821 -4.92 -25.82 -18.51
N CYS A 822 -5.90 -26.59 -18.01
CA CYS A 822 -6.24 -26.75 -16.60
C CYS A 822 -5.75 -28.09 -16.02
N LEU A 823 -5.07 -28.91 -16.84
CA LEU A 823 -4.66 -30.26 -16.45
C LEU A 823 -3.17 -30.34 -16.16
N THR A 824 -2.85 -31.05 -15.09
CA THR A 824 -1.53 -31.65 -14.83
C THR A 824 -1.70 -33.16 -14.81
N VAL A 825 -0.70 -33.90 -15.28
CA VAL A 825 -0.72 -35.36 -15.25
C VAL A 825 0.49 -35.86 -14.49
N GLU A 826 0.25 -36.76 -13.54
CA GLU A 826 1.26 -37.44 -12.77
C GLU A 826 1.25 -38.93 -13.12
N LYS A 827 2.44 -39.48 -13.34
CA LYS A 827 2.62 -40.93 -13.50
C LYS A 827 2.81 -41.53 -12.12
N ASP A 828 2.17 -42.67 -11.88
CA ASP A 828 2.28 -43.35 -10.61
C ASP A 828 3.74 -43.71 -10.28
N VAL A 829 4.16 -43.44 -9.03
CA VAL A 829 5.54 -43.59 -8.56
C VAL A 829 5.75 -44.94 -7.86
N ILE A 830 4.84 -45.91 -8.05
CA ILE A 830 4.93 -47.22 -7.38
C ILE A 830 6.33 -47.81 -7.53
N LEU A 831 7.01 -47.96 -6.39
CA LEU A 831 8.30 -48.63 -6.25
C LEU A 831 8.18 -50.03 -6.86
N GLU A 832 9.07 -50.35 -7.81
CA GLU A 832 8.99 -51.54 -8.67
C GLU A 832 8.91 -52.89 -7.94
N GLU A 833 9.09 -52.90 -6.62
CA GLU A 833 9.26 -54.08 -5.76
C GLU A 833 8.00 -54.94 -5.59
N ASN A 834 6.78 -54.45 -5.90
CA ASN A 834 5.52 -55.19 -5.70
C ASN A 834 4.61 -55.27 -6.95
N ASN A 835 5.18 -55.39 -8.14
CA ASN A 835 4.46 -55.44 -9.42
C ASN A 835 3.73 -56.78 -9.70
N ALA A 836 2.71 -57.13 -8.91
CA ALA A 836 1.84 -58.28 -9.20
C ALA A 836 0.85 -58.01 -10.36
N SER A 837 0.54 -56.75 -10.65
CA SER A 837 -0.37 -56.33 -11.72
C SER A 837 0.37 -55.61 -12.85
N PRO A 838 0.05 -55.90 -14.14
CA PRO A 838 0.58 -55.14 -15.27
C PRO A 838 -0.06 -53.75 -15.36
N ALA A 839 -1.18 -53.50 -14.68
CA ALA A 839 -1.91 -52.24 -14.78
C ALA A 839 -1.08 -51.06 -14.26
N ARG A 840 -1.25 -49.90 -14.88
CA ARG A 840 -0.53 -48.66 -14.54
C ARG A 840 -1.50 -47.49 -14.44
N ARG A 841 -1.32 -46.69 -13.39
CA ARG A 841 -2.16 -45.54 -13.09
C ARG A 841 -1.54 -44.25 -13.64
N LEU A 842 -2.39 -43.38 -14.17
CA LEU A 842 -2.11 -41.97 -14.38
C LEU A 842 -3.11 -41.17 -13.53
N LEU A 843 -2.59 -40.24 -12.74
CA LEU A 843 -3.38 -39.30 -11.96
C LEU A 843 -3.51 -38.01 -12.76
N LEU A 844 -4.75 -37.65 -13.11
CA LEU A 844 -5.06 -36.37 -13.72
C LEU A 844 -5.47 -35.39 -12.63
N LEU A 845 -4.72 -34.30 -12.50
CA LEU A 845 -5.03 -33.19 -11.59
C LEU A 845 -5.62 -32.05 -12.42
N HIS A 846 -6.83 -31.64 -12.09
CA HIS A 846 -7.54 -30.55 -12.73
C HIS A 846 -7.67 -29.37 -11.77
N LYS A 847 -7.17 -28.21 -12.19
CA LYS A 847 -7.28 -26.94 -11.48
C LYS A 847 -7.97 -25.91 -12.36
N SER A 848 -9.14 -25.43 -11.95
CA SER A 848 -9.91 -24.46 -12.73
C SER A 848 -10.57 -23.39 -11.85
N LEU A 849 -10.84 -22.25 -12.50
CA LEU A 849 -11.70 -21.18 -12.00
C LEU A 849 -13.18 -21.52 -12.07
N ASP A 850 -13.55 -22.52 -12.87
CA ASP A 850 -14.92 -23.01 -12.92
C ASP A 850 -15.28 -23.57 -11.53
N PRO A 851 -16.39 -23.15 -10.91
CA PRO A 851 -16.78 -23.64 -9.58
C PRO A 851 -17.25 -25.11 -9.59
N LEU A 852 -17.31 -25.74 -10.76
CA LEU A 852 -17.76 -27.12 -10.92
C LEU A 852 -16.62 -27.97 -11.50
N ALA A 853 -16.29 -29.06 -10.80
CA ALA A 853 -15.34 -30.04 -11.30
C ALA A 853 -15.87 -30.74 -12.57
N PRO A 854 -14.99 -31.21 -13.49
CA PRO A 854 -15.43 -31.81 -14.74
C PRO A 854 -16.04 -33.20 -14.56
N GLY A 855 -17.36 -33.31 -14.46
CA GLY A 855 -18.08 -34.60 -14.56
C GLY A 855 -17.62 -35.63 -13.52
N ILE A 856 -16.76 -36.58 -13.92
CA ILE A 856 -16.31 -37.72 -13.09
C ILE A 856 -15.09 -37.44 -12.22
N PHE A 857 -14.55 -36.21 -12.24
CA PHE A 857 -13.42 -35.84 -11.39
C PHE A 857 -13.87 -35.74 -9.93
N HIS A 858 -13.05 -36.25 -9.02
CA HIS A 858 -13.27 -36.17 -7.57
C HIS A 858 -12.76 -34.84 -7.05
N VAL A 859 -13.59 -34.10 -6.31
CA VAL A 859 -13.13 -32.87 -5.64
C VAL A 859 -12.29 -33.28 -4.44
N ASP A 860 -11.10 -32.72 -4.29
CA ASP A 860 -10.24 -33.05 -3.16
C ASP A 860 -10.85 -32.43 -1.89
N ASP A 861 -11.34 -33.26 -0.96
CA ASP A 861 -11.97 -32.83 0.32
C ASP A 861 -11.05 -31.91 1.16
N PHE A 862 -9.73 -32.02 0.97
CA PHE A 862 -8.74 -31.16 1.63
C PHE A 862 -8.85 -29.68 1.23
N SER A 863 -9.44 -29.37 0.08
CA SER A 863 -9.70 -27.97 -0.32
C SER A 863 -10.78 -27.29 0.53
N GLN A 864 -11.65 -28.07 1.20
CA GLN A 864 -12.67 -27.54 2.12
C GLN A 864 -12.17 -27.46 3.58
N SER A 865 -10.87 -27.62 3.81
CA SER A 865 -10.31 -27.68 5.17
C SER A 865 -10.50 -26.37 5.93
N ALA A 866 -11.53 -26.32 6.77
CA ALA A 866 -11.67 -25.67 8.09
C ALA A 866 -11.26 -24.19 8.30
N TYR A 867 -10.67 -23.50 7.32
CA TYR A 867 -10.30 -22.10 7.40
C TYR A 867 -11.48 -21.20 7.05
N GLU A 868 -12.39 -21.09 8.04
CA GLU A 868 -13.37 -20.01 8.20
C GLU A 868 -14.42 -19.79 7.07
N PRO A 869 -15.59 -19.21 7.38
CA PRO A 869 -16.74 -19.15 6.48
C PRO A 869 -16.60 -18.02 5.44
N TYR A 870 -15.50 -17.98 4.69
CA TYR A 870 -15.26 -16.96 3.70
C TYR A 870 -15.64 -17.45 2.30
N VAL A 871 -16.75 -16.88 1.82
CA VAL A 871 -17.36 -17.14 0.52
C VAL A 871 -16.46 -16.56 -0.58
N GLY A 872 -15.40 -17.30 -0.93
CA GLY A 872 -14.58 -17.06 -2.12
C GLY A 872 -15.11 -17.84 -3.33
N ILE A 873 -14.60 -17.52 -4.53
CA ILE A 873 -14.71 -18.42 -5.68
C ILE A 873 -13.75 -19.56 -5.38
N ASP A 874 -14.31 -20.72 -5.02
CA ASP A 874 -13.51 -21.90 -4.74
C ASP A 874 -12.84 -22.35 -6.04
N PHE A 875 -11.51 -22.32 -6.06
CA PHE A 875 -10.75 -23.01 -7.10
C PHE A 875 -11.11 -24.49 -7.01
N THR A 876 -11.64 -25.03 -8.11
CA THR A 876 -11.92 -26.46 -8.14
C THR A 876 -10.64 -27.21 -8.39
N ASN A 877 -10.06 -27.71 -7.30
CA ASN A 877 -9.03 -28.73 -7.32
C ASN A 877 -9.73 -30.08 -7.32
N SER A 878 -9.56 -30.80 -8.41
CA SER A 878 -10.20 -32.10 -8.59
C SER A 878 -9.25 -33.07 -9.26
N SER A 879 -9.38 -34.35 -8.94
CA SER A 879 -8.48 -35.40 -9.39
C SER A 879 -9.24 -36.54 -10.07
N LEU A 880 -8.59 -37.23 -10.99
CA LEU A 880 -9.15 -38.41 -11.64
C LEU A 880 -8.07 -39.47 -11.87
N ASP A 881 -8.34 -40.67 -11.39
CA ASP A 881 -7.49 -41.84 -11.60
C ASP A 881 -7.88 -42.60 -12.86
N LEU A 882 -6.92 -42.68 -13.78
CA LEU A 882 -7.03 -43.49 -14.99
C LEU A 882 -6.07 -44.67 -14.93
N TRP A 883 -6.61 -45.85 -15.14
CA TRP A 883 -5.84 -47.09 -15.17
C TRP A 883 -5.75 -47.63 -16.59
N PHE A 884 -4.55 -48.05 -16.97
CA PHE A 884 -4.24 -48.64 -18.27
C PHE A 884 -3.80 -50.09 -18.08
N GLU A 885 -4.09 -50.93 -19.07
CA GLU A 885 -3.81 -52.37 -19.04
C GLU A 885 -2.32 -52.68 -18.79
N ASN A 886 -1.42 -51.87 -19.36
CA ASN A 886 0.03 -52.08 -19.28
C ASN A 886 0.82 -50.76 -19.36
N GLU A 887 2.10 -50.86 -19.02
CA GLU A 887 3.09 -49.78 -19.05
C GLU A 887 3.21 -49.09 -20.41
N LYS A 888 3.15 -49.84 -21.51
CA LYS A 888 3.26 -49.27 -22.85
C LYS A 888 2.06 -48.36 -23.17
N SER A 889 0.85 -48.78 -22.80
CA SER A 889 -0.36 -47.98 -22.97
C SER A 889 -0.35 -46.73 -22.08
N ALA A 890 0.00 -46.87 -20.80
CA ALA A 890 0.11 -45.73 -19.88
C ALA A 890 1.17 -44.73 -20.32
N SER A 891 2.38 -45.20 -20.67
CA SER A 891 3.45 -44.31 -21.13
C SER A 891 3.12 -43.65 -22.46
N GLY A 892 2.44 -44.34 -23.38
CA GLY A 892 1.96 -43.74 -24.64
C GLY A 892 0.93 -42.64 -24.40
N ALA A 893 -0.07 -42.90 -23.54
CA ALA A 893 -1.08 -41.90 -23.18
C ALA A 893 -0.46 -40.70 -22.44
N PHE A 894 0.43 -40.96 -21.48
CA PHE A 894 1.16 -39.93 -20.72
C PHE A 894 1.98 -39.03 -21.63
N GLN A 895 2.76 -39.59 -22.55
CA GLN A 895 3.57 -38.82 -23.50
C GLN A 895 2.68 -37.92 -24.37
N GLN A 896 1.56 -38.44 -24.88
CA GLN A 896 0.64 -37.60 -25.66
C GLN A 896 -0.03 -36.52 -24.82
N LEU A 897 -0.47 -36.85 -23.60
CA LEU A 897 -1.04 -35.88 -22.66
C LEU A 897 -0.06 -34.74 -22.42
N ILE A 898 1.19 -35.04 -22.05
CA ILE A 898 2.22 -34.03 -21.80
C ILE A 898 2.47 -33.17 -23.03
N VAL A 899 2.60 -33.77 -24.22
CA VAL A 899 2.81 -33.02 -25.47
C VAL A 899 1.64 -32.09 -25.78
N LYS A 900 0.40 -32.56 -25.61
CA LYS A 900 -0.81 -31.76 -25.87
C LYS A 900 -1.01 -30.67 -24.83
N ILE A 901 -0.84 -30.99 -23.54
CA ILE A 901 -0.91 -30.03 -22.43
C ILE A 901 0.15 -28.94 -22.63
N ASN A 902 1.42 -29.30 -22.82
CA ASN A 902 2.49 -28.33 -23.04
C ASN A 902 2.26 -27.46 -24.28
N LYS A 903 1.71 -28.03 -25.36
CA LYS A 903 1.36 -27.26 -26.56
C LYS A 903 0.27 -26.22 -26.28
N ILE A 904 -0.78 -26.59 -25.56
CA ILE A 904 -1.88 -25.67 -25.24
C ILE A 904 -1.43 -24.62 -24.22
N ARG A 905 -0.69 -25.02 -23.18
CA ARG A 905 -0.07 -24.12 -22.19
C ARG A 905 0.90 -23.15 -22.83
N SER A 906 1.78 -23.63 -23.72
CA SER A 906 2.64 -22.77 -24.54
C SER A 906 1.82 -21.78 -25.38
N LYS A 907 0.70 -22.19 -26.01
CA LYS A 907 -0.17 -21.22 -26.72
C LYS A 907 -0.75 -20.14 -25.78
N ARG A 908 -1.13 -20.49 -24.55
CA ARG A 908 -1.61 -19.52 -23.54
C ARG A 908 -0.47 -18.59 -23.09
N GLY A 909 0.69 -19.13 -22.73
CA GLY A 909 1.87 -18.32 -22.39
C GLY A 909 2.37 -17.43 -23.52
N SER A 910 2.29 -17.89 -24.77
CA SER A 910 2.60 -17.08 -25.96
C SER A 910 1.66 -15.87 -26.09
N ARG A 911 0.35 -16.06 -25.88
CA ARG A 911 -0.64 -14.98 -25.84
C ARG A 911 -0.37 -13.99 -24.71
N LEU A 912 -0.07 -14.48 -23.50
CA LEU A 912 0.30 -13.64 -22.36
C LEU A 912 1.54 -12.80 -22.68
N ARG A 913 2.59 -13.42 -23.22
CA ARG A 913 3.81 -12.72 -23.61
C ARG A 913 3.55 -11.68 -24.70
N GLN A 914 2.75 -12.03 -25.71
CA GLN A 914 2.38 -11.13 -26.79
C GLN A 914 1.57 -9.94 -26.27
N PHE A 915 0.62 -10.17 -25.36
CA PHE A 915 -0.15 -9.11 -24.72
C PHE A 915 0.77 -8.12 -23.99
N LEU A 916 1.67 -8.62 -23.14
CA LEU A 916 2.63 -7.78 -22.41
C LEU A 916 3.61 -7.05 -23.34
N ALA A 917 4.02 -7.68 -24.44
CA ALA A 917 4.88 -7.05 -25.44
C ALA A 917 4.14 -5.98 -26.27
N GLN A 918 2.85 -6.17 -26.55
CA GLN A 918 2.02 -5.23 -27.29
C GLN A 918 1.73 -3.97 -26.50
N GLU A 919 1.50 -4.09 -25.18
CA GLU A 919 1.39 -2.91 -24.31
C GLU A 919 2.61 -1.99 -24.52
N ASN A 920 3.82 -2.54 -24.56
CA ASN A 920 5.03 -1.74 -24.75
C ASN A 920 5.08 -0.99 -26.10
N MET A 921 4.48 -1.54 -27.16
CA MET A 921 4.52 -0.92 -28.50
C MET A 921 3.59 0.29 -28.66
N LEU A 922 2.46 0.33 -27.94
CA LEU A 922 1.51 1.45 -28.03
C LEU A 922 2.12 2.79 -27.59
N ARG A 923 3.15 2.74 -26.75
CA ARG A 923 3.88 3.92 -26.30
C ARG A 923 4.69 4.60 -27.42
N ASP A 924 5.29 3.82 -28.30
CA ASP A 924 6.15 4.38 -29.35
C ASP A 924 5.31 5.10 -30.41
N SER A 925 4.11 4.61 -30.72
CA SER A 925 3.22 5.27 -31.68
C SER A 925 2.76 6.66 -31.24
N ASP A 926 2.50 6.86 -29.95
CA ASP A 926 2.03 8.15 -29.43
C ASP A 926 3.16 9.19 -29.30
N LEU A 927 4.40 8.74 -29.09
CA LEU A 927 5.58 9.63 -29.02
C LEU A 927 6.04 10.12 -30.41
N PHE A 928 5.73 9.39 -31.49
CA PHE A 928 6.06 9.80 -32.87
C PHE A 928 4.88 10.46 -33.60
N GLY A 929 3.70 10.54 -32.98
CA GLY A 929 2.48 11.11 -33.56
C GLY A 929 2.26 12.61 -33.35
N ASN A 930 3.07 13.26 -32.51
CA ASN A 930 3.00 14.71 -32.20
C ASN A 930 4.19 15.49 -32.76
#